data_AF-A0AB73RUG0-F1
#
_entry.id   AF-A0AB73RUG0-F1
#
_cell.length_a   1.000
_cell.length_b   1.000
_cell.length_c   1.000
_cell.angle_alpha   90.00
_cell.angle_beta   90.00
_cell.angle_gamma   90.00
#
_symmetry.space_group_name_H-M   'P 1'
#
loop_
_entity.id
_entity.type
_entity.pdbx_description
1 polymer ?
#
loop_
_entity_poly.entity_id
_entity_poly.type
_entity_poly.pdbx_seq_one_letter_code
_entity_poly.pdbx_strand_id
1 'polypeptide(L)'
;MSLLIKKERNVMPNEMNSKNNMNTTRIDDKDLLDSKGRECQPRYPFAEAPDVMNPIEKIYTRGQSANISNATSTTIDVTSQILRGSKKLAGSIIKVLIKILWPKGTQQEWENFMDAVEQLIHEKLDTYARNKATADLEGLQRVLSEYIDKLTIYTDDPNAAHAQSLRTQVITTDNLFEYSMPSFAIRDYEMQLLTVYAQAANLHLAFLEDIVRFGDEWGFTPAEIADFHKSMKERTDEYTNHCVSKYNKGLEKAKLLTADLCNHSTYPWTRYNQGWRKEETPNCSLQQIDSCEQPLNESDEQGTPYMGPERRSIDEYQKLENWNLYNAYRRDVTLMVLDIVSLWPTYDPKLYPTSYGVTSELTRELYTDIRGTTYRSDESQNSLDAIEGRMIPQPSLFRWLFGISIKMNQFIGTGGSDDWTSGNLMLGMRIMWRKTLTEQWEGLYFGGGGNLYINLNPLDYAEGITHVNTRQWFEPRWFEFYSGGYDTELKFQNKCGTIEEKSPFWAAGPYNYIYQPGVRTSQIPEHRLSWMTYEPVRENAPFVYPQYKQLGAVALGWTSNSVDQKNAIDLDKITSLPAVKGNEIRGPGSVVRGPGSTGGNLVLLNPTGEVSITVSQPILNKPGAGYYHVRIRYAAIANGKLNVKRSVNSSTQESVTYDYKQTTARDLTYSSFQYLEVYDFNPVTTASQFEVLLTNESGGPIYIDKIEFIPFQGTTGPEAPGIPADIYYTISPAIDENYYTIGGSTIWLSLKESFSNPPRDGQWRFVYDTNKKAYQIGTQLNEDPAGGLFAVLTSTEPNNNLTMYPNLSLDQQYWFVKDAGDGYVTLENYGYPGYVVNVPRVYQGAILTLSPFIGSMNHKFKLTKLSTNDEVILG
;
A
#
# COMPACT_ATOMS: atom_id res chain seq x y z
N MET A 1 34.12 -29.38 -5.07
CA MET A 1 34.71 -30.75 -5.06
C MET A 1 34.47 -31.32 -3.67
N SER A 2 33.41 -32.11 -3.51
CA SER A 2 33.44 -33.58 -3.28
C SER A 2 33.64 -33.90 -1.79
N LEU A 3 32.82 -34.67 -1.06
CA LEU A 3 31.93 -35.78 -1.41
C LEU A 3 30.89 -36.03 -0.29
N LEU A 4 29.78 -36.62 -0.74
CA LEU A 4 28.68 -37.34 -0.05
C LEU A 4 29.01 -38.14 1.22
N ILE A 5 28.00 -38.33 2.08
CA ILE A 5 27.58 -39.64 2.65
C ILE A 5 26.07 -39.63 2.95
N LYS A 6 25.36 -40.66 2.46
CA LYS A 6 23.98 -41.09 2.77
C LYS A 6 23.91 -41.80 4.14
N LYS A 7 22.76 -41.74 4.82
CA LYS A 7 22.25 -42.90 5.58
C LYS A 7 20.71 -42.91 5.72
N GLU A 8 20.15 -44.02 5.29
CA GLU A 8 18.80 -44.57 5.54
C GLU A 8 18.58 -44.77 7.07
N ARG A 9 17.42 -45.05 7.68
CA ARG A 9 16.25 -45.90 7.33
C ARG A 9 15.28 -45.84 8.56
N ASN A 10 13.95 -45.99 8.39
CA ASN A 10 13.08 -46.93 9.15
C ASN A 10 11.55 -46.66 9.05
N VAL A 11 10.91 -47.41 8.17
CA VAL A 11 9.79 -48.38 8.33
C VAL A 11 8.84 -48.31 9.57
N MET A 12 7.57 -47.96 9.28
CA MET A 12 6.22 -48.53 9.60
C MET A 12 5.98 -49.53 10.79
N PRO A 13 4.77 -49.54 11.41
CA PRO A 13 3.62 -50.33 10.88
C PRO A 13 2.17 -49.76 11.01
N ASN A 14 1.38 -50.05 9.96
CA ASN A 14 -0.06 -50.38 9.79
C ASN A 14 -1.12 -50.13 10.89
N GLU A 15 -2.30 -49.60 10.51
CA GLU A 15 -3.59 -50.30 10.17
C GLU A 15 -4.71 -49.25 9.97
N MET A 16 -5.37 -49.05 8.81
CA MET A 16 -6.35 -49.82 8.02
C MET A 16 -7.85 -49.49 8.30
N ASN A 17 -8.54 -49.12 7.19
CA ASN A 17 -10.00 -49.04 6.89
C ASN A 17 -10.55 -47.60 6.71
N SER A 18 -11.28 -47.24 5.63
CA SER A 18 -11.98 -48.02 4.59
C SER A 18 -12.10 -47.25 3.26
N LYS A 19 -12.38 -48.03 2.20
CA LYS A 19 -12.31 -47.72 0.76
C LYS A 19 -13.47 -46.84 0.25
N ASN A 20 -13.22 -46.04 -0.81
CA ASN A 20 -13.98 -46.11 -2.06
C ASN A 20 -13.29 -45.41 -3.26
N ASN A 21 -12.99 -46.24 -4.26
CA ASN A 21 -12.61 -46.07 -5.67
C ASN A 21 -12.45 -44.67 -6.28
N MET A 22 -11.21 -44.34 -6.65
CA MET A 22 -10.88 -43.47 -7.78
C MET A 22 -10.86 -44.29 -9.08
N ASN A 23 -11.68 -43.91 -10.06
CA ASN A 23 -11.46 -44.23 -11.47
C ASN A 23 -10.89 -42.98 -12.14
N THR A 24 -9.62 -43.06 -12.53
CA THR A 24 -8.98 -42.12 -13.45
C THR A 24 -9.33 -42.53 -14.88
N THR A 25 -10.29 -41.85 -15.50
CA THR A 25 -10.56 -41.99 -16.93
C THR A 25 -9.94 -40.84 -17.69
N ARG A 26 -8.86 -41.20 -18.40
CA ARG A 26 -8.30 -40.56 -19.59
C ARG A 26 -9.44 -40.12 -20.52
N ILE A 27 -9.48 -38.82 -20.86
CA ILE A 27 -10.43 -38.30 -21.84
C ILE A 27 -9.85 -38.61 -23.21
N ASP A 28 -10.48 -39.56 -23.92
CA ASP A 28 -10.22 -39.85 -25.32
C ASP A 28 -10.93 -38.82 -26.20
N ASP A 29 -10.14 -38.12 -27.02
CA ASP A 29 -10.60 -37.40 -28.20
C ASP A 29 -11.16 -38.40 -29.22
N LYS A 30 -12.49 -38.49 -29.32
CA LYS A 30 -13.25 -38.95 -30.50
C LYS A 30 -14.74 -38.89 -30.17
N ASP A 31 -15.43 -37.90 -30.73
CA ASP A 31 -16.80 -38.03 -31.27
C ASP A 31 -17.28 -36.69 -31.82
N LEU A 32 -16.82 -36.37 -33.03
CA LEU A 32 -17.53 -35.51 -33.97
C LEU A 32 -17.27 -36.09 -35.36
N LEU A 33 -18.29 -36.72 -35.98
CA LEU A 33 -18.61 -36.72 -37.42
C LEU A 33 -19.55 -37.89 -37.80
N ASP A 34 -20.81 -37.58 -38.14
CA ASP A 34 -21.53 -38.12 -39.33
C ASP A 34 -22.83 -37.29 -39.52
N SER A 35 -22.86 -36.27 -40.41
CA SER A 35 -23.34 -36.26 -41.81
C SER A 35 -24.86 -36.05 -41.96
N LYS A 36 -25.45 -35.33 -42.93
CA LYS A 36 -25.07 -34.88 -44.30
C LYS A 36 -25.85 -33.61 -44.65
N GLY A 37 -25.27 -32.68 -45.43
CA GLY A 37 -26.08 -31.60 -46.01
C GLY A 37 -25.45 -30.42 -46.77
N ARG A 38 -24.45 -30.67 -47.64
CA ARG A 38 -24.01 -29.83 -48.79
C ARG A 38 -23.17 -28.54 -48.56
N GLU A 39 -22.04 -28.55 -49.28
CA GLU A 39 -21.30 -27.42 -49.91
C GLU A 39 -20.33 -26.54 -49.08
N CYS A 40 -19.12 -27.08 -48.83
CA CYS A 40 -17.83 -26.58 -49.34
C CYS A 40 -16.70 -27.43 -48.73
N GLN A 41 -15.93 -28.13 -49.56
CA GLN A 41 -14.79 -28.96 -49.12
C GLN A 41 -13.47 -28.23 -49.42
N PRO A 42 -12.52 -28.13 -48.47
CA PRO A 42 -11.20 -27.58 -48.75
C PRO A 42 -10.33 -28.58 -49.52
N ARG A 43 -9.79 -28.16 -50.67
CA ARG A 43 -8.66 -28.84 -51.33
C ARG A 43 -7.39 -28.47 -50.57
N TYR A 44 -6.86 -29.38 -49.75
CA TYR A 44 -5.44 -29.76 -49.65
C TYR A 44 -5.26 -30.72 -48.45
N PRO A 45 -4.83 -31.98 -48.68
CA PRO A 45 -4.40 -32.91 -47.64
C PRO A 45 -2.89 -32.78 -47.40
N PHE A 46 -2.47 -32.71 -46.12
CA PHE A 46 -1.06 -32.62 -45.65
C PHE A 46 -0.32 -31.28 -45.87
N ALA A 47 -0.81 -30.20 -45.28
CA ALA A 47 0.05 -29.09 -44.87
C ALA A 47 0.16 -29.11 -43.34
N GLU A 48 1.36 -29.35 -42.82
CA GLU A 48 1.71 -29.13 -41.43
C GLU A 48 1.35 -27.68 -41.08
N ALA A 49 0.46 -27.49 -40.09
CA ALA A 49 0.36 -26.21 -39.43
C ALA A 49 1.74 -25.89 -38.84
N PRO A 50 2.29 -24.68 -39.02
CA PRO A 50 3.54 -24.34 -38.37
C PRO A 50 3.38 -24.57 -36.87
N ASP A 51 4.26 -25.42 -36.32
CA ASP A 51 4.49 -25.57 -34.89
C ASP A 51 4.75 -24.18 -34.28
N VAL A 52 3.70 -23.58 -33.72
CA VAL A 52 3.83 -22.52 -32.72
C VAL A 52 2.85 -22.80 -31.58
N MET A 53 2.90 -24.03 -31.05
CA MET A 53 2.72 -24.21 -29.62
C MET A 53 4.08 -24.01 -28.96
N ASN A 54 4.35 -22.79 -28.52
CA ASN A 54 5.36 -22.54 -27.51
C ASN A 54 4.66 -22.42 -26.13
N PRO A 55 5.30 -22.89 -25.06
CA PRO A 55 4.68 -23.02 -23.74
C PRO A 55 4.46 -21.64 -23.11
N ILE A 56 3.24 -21.36 -22.67
CA ILE A 56 2.88 -20.29 -21.70
C ILE A 56 3.59 -18.95 -22.00
N GLU A 57 3.28 -18.33 -23.13
CA GLU A 57 3.48 -16.88 -23.26
C GLU A 57 2.34 -16.16 -22.52
N LYS A 58 2.74 -15.22 -21.66
CA LYS A 58 1.89 -14.38 -20.80
C LYS A 58 0.60 -13.96 -21.52
N ILE A 59 -0.54 -14.33 -20.93
CA ILE A 59 -1.87 -14.06 -21.49
C ILE A 59 -2.15 -12.55 -21.42
N TYR A 60 -2.30 -11.93 -22.59
CA TYR A 60 -2.28 -10.48 -22.79
C TYR A 60 -3.52 -9.76 -22.18
N THR A 61 -3.22 -8.81 -21.30
CA THR A 61 -4.07 -7.73 -20.79
C THR A 61 -4.19 -6.63 -21.85
N ARG A 62 -5.34 -6.47 -22.52
CA ARG A 62 -5.48 -5.56 -23.69
C ARG A 62 -4.45 -5.90 -24.79
N GLY A 63 -4.52 -5.27 -25.94
CA GLY A 63 -3.27 -4.96 -26.64
C GLY A 63 -2.54 -3.85 -25.87
N GLN A 64 -2.29 -3.99 -24.55
CA GLN A 64 -1.40 -3.05 -23.86
C GLN A 64 -0.04 -3.24 -24.50
N SER A 65 0.56 -2.15 -24.96
CA SER A 65 1.91 -2.22 -25.49
C SER A 65 2.85 -2.81 -24.44
N ALA A 66 3.88 -3.53 -24.91
CA ALA A 66 4.93 -4.04 -24.05
C ALA A 66 5.50 -2.94 -23.13
N ASN A 67 5.57 -1.69 -23.62
CA ASN A 67 6.12 -0.55 -22.88
C ASN A 67 5.25 -0.17 -21.68
N ILE A 68 3.91 -0.12 -21.79
CA ILE A 68 3.02 0.17 -20.65
C ILE A 68 3.11 -0.96 -19.62
N SER A 69 3.10 -2.21 -20.06
CA SER A 69 3.22 -3.37 -19.17
C SER A 69 4.57 -3.40 -18.44
N ASN A 70 5.68 -3.11 -19.14
CA ASN A 70 7.01 -3.07 -18.53
C ASN A 70 7.11 -1.92 -17.53
N ALA A 71 6.69 -0.72 -17.93
CA ALA A 71 6.69 0.47 -17.08
C ALA A 71 5.91 0.22 -15.77
N THR A 72 4.67 -0.27 -15.88
CA THR A 72 3.85 -0.58 -14.70
C THR A 72 4.49 -1.66 -13.83
N SER A 73 4.98 -2.75 -14.40
CA SER A 73 5.68 -3.81 -13.66
C SER A 73 6.88 -3.28 -12.89
N THR A 74 7.76 -2.53 -13.56
CA THR A 74 8.96 -1.91 -12.96
C THR A 74 8.56 -0.99 -11.79
N THR A 75 7.51 -0.18 -11.93
CA THR A 75 7.03 0.69 -10.83
C THR A 75 6.37 -0.06 -9.68
N ILE A 76 5.70 -1.19 -9.93
CA ILE A 76 5.14 -2.06 -8.89
C ILE A 76 6.28 -2.71 -8.08
N ASP A 77 7.35 -3.13 -8.75
CA ASP A 77 8.54 -3.65 -8.09
C ASP A 77 9.21 -2.58 -7.22
N VAL A 78 9.40 -1.35 -7.74
CA VAL A 78 9.88 -0.21 -6.95
C VAL A 78 9.01 0.04 -5.71
N THR A 79 7.69 0.12 -5.90
CA THR A 79 6.73 0.36 -4.80
C THR A 79 6.83 -0.75 -3.74
N SER A 80 6.94 -2.00 -4.17
CA SER A 80 7.10 -3.15 -3.27
C SER A 80 8.39 -3.08 -2.46
N GLN A 81 9.49 -2.61 -3.06
CA GLN A 81 10.75 -2.39 -2.33
C GLN A 81 10.64 -1.25 -1.32
N ILE A 82 9.88 -0.19 -1.60
CA ILE A 82 9.68 0.90 -0.63
C ILE A 82 8.83 0.41 0.55
N LEU A 83 7.78 -0.37 0.28
CA LEU A 83 6.89 -0.92 1.30
C LEU A 83 7.54 -1.99 2.19
N ARG A 84 8.40 -2.85 1.61
CA ARG A 84 8.97 -4.02 2.30
C ARG A 84 10.46 -3.86 2.66
N GLY A 85 11.15 -2.89 2.07
CA GLY A 85 12.61 -2.73 2.15
C GLY A 85 13.09 -2.31 3.54
N SER A 86 14.24 -2.85 3.94
CA SER A 86 14.89 -2.47 5.20
C SER A 86 15.63 -1.14 5.05
N LYS A 87 15.21 -0.12 5.81
CA LYS A 87 15.85 1.19 5.94
C LYS A 87 16.98 1.23 6.98
N LYS A 88 17.42 0.07 7.49
CA LYS A 88 18.41 -0.03 8.58
C LYS A 88 19.85 0.20 8.13
N LEU A 89 20.15 0.05 6.85
CA LEU A 89 21.50 0.16 6.30
C LEU A 89 21.50 1.25 5.23
N ALA A 90 22.46 2.17 5.31
CA ALA A 90 22.67 3.18 4.29
C ALA A 90 22.83 2.55 2.90
N GLY A 91 22.23 3.18 1.89
CA GLY A 91 22.35 2.79 0.49
C GLY A 91 21.63 1.49 0.10
N SER A 92 20.98 0.79 1.05
CA SER A 92 20.34 -0.51 0.77
C SER A 92 19.22 -0.39 -0.25
N ILE A 93 18.33 0.59 -0.08
CA ILE A 93 17.20 0.87 -0.97
C ILE A 93 17.73 1.34 -2.32
N ILE A 94 18.64 2.32 -2.32
CA ILE A 94 19.22 2.90 -3.54
C ILE A 94 19.89 1.81 -4.40
N LYS A 95 20.67 0.92 -3.79
CA LYS A 95 21.31 -0.20 -4.49
C LYS A 95 20.31 -1.14 -5.16
N VAL A 96 19.14 -1.36 -4.54
CA VAL A 96 18.07 -2.17 -5.13
C VAL A 96 17.38 -1.41 -6.25
N LEU A 97 17.05 -0.14 -6.04
CA LEU A 97 16.40 0.71 -7.04
C LEU A 97 17.27 0.87 -8.30
N ILE A 98 18.59 1.00 -8.16
CA ILE A 98 19.51 1.06 -9.31
C ILE A 98 19.37 -0.21 -10.19
N LYS A 99 19.26 -1.39 -9.57
CA LYS A 99 19.14 -2.65 -10.30
C LYS A 99 17.81 -2.78 -11.04
N ILE A 100 16.74 -2.20 -10.48
CA ILE A 100 15.40 -2.21 -11.07
C ILE A 100 15.30 -1.19 -12.20
N LEU A 101 15.82 0.03 -11.99
CA LEU A 101 15.68 1.15 -12.94
C LEU A 101 16.74 1.16 -14.05
N TRP A 102 17.89 0.53 -13.83
CA TRP A 102 18.93 0.33 -14.86
C TRP A 102 19.34 -1.14 -14.96
N PRO A 103 18.42 -2.03 -15.39
CA PRO A 103 18.77 -3.42 -15.59
C PRO A 103 19.89 -3.52 -16.63
N LYS A 104 20.96 -4.24 -16.28
CA LYS A 104 22.20 -4.34 -17.09
C LYS A 104 22.89 -3.01 -17.39
N GLY A 105 22.54 -1.94 -16.67
CA GLY A 105 23.11 -0.60 -16.84
C GLY A 105 22.58 0.18 -18.05
N THR A 106 21.39 -0.16 -18.56
CA THR A 106 20.78 0.49 -19.76
C THR A 106 19.68 1.49 -19.39
N GLN A 107 19.34 2.41 -20.30
CA GLN A 107 18.25 3.38 -20.12
C GLN A 107 16.86 2.84 -20.54
N GLN A 108 16.74 1.55 -20.86
CA GLN A 108 15.53 0.98 -21.46
C GLN A 108 14.28 1.18 -20.59
N GLU A 109 14.37 1.06 -19.27
CA GLU A 109 13.22 1.25 -18.39
C GLU A 109 12.75 2.71 -18.37
N TRP A 110 13.67 3.66 -18.45
CA TRP A 110 13.33 5.08 -18.56
C TRP A 110 12.67 5.41 -19.89
N GLU A 111 13.12 4.80 -20.98
CA GLU A 111 12.46 4.92 -22.28
C GLU A 111 11.06 4.28 -22.26
N ASN A 112 10.90 3.13 -21.60
CA ASN A 112 9.59 2.50 -21.39
C ASN A 112 8.63 3.43 -20.64
N PHE A 113 9.11 4.16 -19.62
CA PHE A 113 8.31 5.16 -18.89
C PHE A 113 7.83 6.29 -19.79
N MET A 114 8.72 6.87 -20.60
CA MET A 114 8.36 7.93 -21.54
C MET A 114 7.34 7.43 -22.57
N ASP A 115 7.62 6.26 -23.17
CA ASP A 115 6.76 5.66 -24.20
C ASP A 115 5.39 5.27 -23.66
N ALA A 116 5.32 4.81 -22.41
CA ALA A 116 4.06 4.47 -21.76
C ALA A 116 3.16 5.71 -21.66
N VAL A 117 3.69 6.85 -21.20
CA VAL A 117 2.86 8.06 -21.09
C VAL A 117 2.53 8.64 -22.45
N GLU A 118 3.45 8.66 -23.42
CA GLU A 118 3.15 9.08 -24.80
C GLU A 118 1.93 8.35 -25.37
N GLN A 119 1.86 7.04 -25.13
CA GLN A 119 0.76 6.19 -25.57
C GLN A 119 -0.53 6.41 -24.78
N LEU A 120 -0.45 6.74 -23.48
CA LEU A 120 -1.63 6.98 -22.66
C LEU A 120 -2.29 8.34 -22.92
N ILE A 121 -1.56 9.32 -23.47
CA ILE A 121 -2.09 10.65 -23.81
C ILE A 121 -2.10 10.97 -25.31
N HIS A 122 -1.64 10.05 -26.17
CA HIS A 122 -1.51 10.23 -27.63
C HIS A 122 -0.68 11.46 -28.05
N GLU A 123 0.36 11.79 -27.29
CA GLU A 123 1.26 12.90 -27.60
C GLU A 123 2.72 12.43 -27.52
N LYS A 124 3.53 12.86 -28.50
CA LYS A 124 4.94 12.49 -28.57
C LYS A 124 5.83 13.47 -27.81
N LEU A 125 6.85 12.92 -27.16
CA LEU A 125 7.98 13.66 -26.62
C LEU A 125 8.92 14.00 -27.77
N ASP A 126 9.36 15.25 -27.82
CA ASP A 126 10.37 15.67 -28.80
C ASP A 126 11.71 14.92 -28.58
N THR A 127 12.45 14.75 -29.68
CA THR A 127 13.72 14.02 -29.68
C THR A 127 14.78 14.68 -28.80
N TYR A 128 14.88 16.02 -28.77
CA TYR A 128 15.82 16.71 -27.90
C TYR A 128 15.44 16.52 -26.42
N ALA A 129 14.16 16.71 -26.09
CA ALA A 129 13.69 16.52 -24.71
C ALA A 129 13.96 15.10 -24.20
N ARG A 130 13.69 14.08 -25.03
CA ARG A 130 14.00 12.68 -24.74
C ARG A 130 15.51 12.47 -24.52
N ASN A 131 16.35 12.90 -25.46
CA ASN A 131 17.80 12.71 -25.38
C ASN A 131 18.42 13.45 -24.19
N LYS A 132 17.89 14.62 -23.84
CA LYS A 132 18.33 15.38 -22.67
C LYS A 132 17.98 14.64 -21.38
N ALA A 133 16.75 14.16 -21.25
CA ALA A 133 16.32 13.39 -20.08
C ALA A 133 17.14 12.10 -19.92
N THR A 134 17.35 11.32 -20.98
CA THR A 134 18.14 10.07 -20.89
C THR A 134 19.61 10.31 -20.58
N ALA A 135 20.22 11.37 -21.13
CA ALA A 135 21.61 11.72 -20.82
C ALA A 135 21.80 12.12 -19.35
N ASP A 136 20.86 12.88 -18.78
CA ASP A 136 20.92 13.28 -17.37
C ASP A 136 20.68 12.09 -16.44
N LEU A 137 19.78 11.16 -16.81
CA LEU A 137 19.57 9.91 -16.07
C LEU A 137 20.81 9.01 -16.06
N GLU A 138 21.55 8.95 -17.17
CA GLU A 138 22.84 8.25 -17.21
C GLU A 138 23.85 8.89 -16.25
N GLY A 139 23.88 10.23 -16.18
CA GLY A 139 24.68 10.96 -15.20
C GLY A 139 24.31 10.61 -13.76
N LEU A 140 23.02 10.61 -13.44
CA LEU A 140 22.49 10.25 -12.11
C LEU A 140 22.83 8.82 -11.72
N GLN A 141 22.71 7.87 -12.66
CA GLN A 141 23.11 6.48 -12.43
C GLN A 141 24.58 6.38 -12.01
N ARG A 142 25.48 7.11 -12.69
CA ARG A 142 26.92 7.09 -12.40
C ARG A 142 27.22 7.62 -11.02
N VAL A 143 26.70 8.79 -10.64
CA VAL A 143 26.98 9.39 -9.32
C VAL A 143 26.37 8.60 -8.16
N LEU A 144 25.19 7.99 -8.37
CA LEU A 144 24.59 7.09 -7.39
C LEU A 144 25.42 5.81 -7.21
N SER A 145 25.92 5.22 -8.32
CA SER A 145 26.79 4.04 -8.25
C SER A 145 28.08 4.38 -7.51
N GLU A 146 28.69 5.52 -7.81
CA GLU A 146 29.90 5.98 -7.12
C GLU A 146 29.63 6.28 -5.64
N TYR A 147 28.48 6.86 -5.28
CA TYR A 147 28.06 6.99 -3.88
C TYR A 147 28.03 5.64 -3.16
N ILE A 148 27.41 4.61 -3.75
CA ILE A 148 27.37 3.26 -3.18
C ILE A 148 28.77 2.67 -3.02
N ASP A 149 29.66 2.89 -3.98
CA ASP A 149 31.05 2.42 -3.91
C ASP A 149 31.82 3.13 -2.79
N LYS A 150 31.73 4.47 -2.68
CA LYS A 150 32.37 5.24 -1.60
C LYS A 150 31.81 4.88 -0.24
N LEU A 151 30.50 4.66 -0.15
CA LEU A 151 29.85 4.22 1.08
C LEU A 151 30.39 2.84 1.50
N THR A 152 30.49 1.90 0.55
CA THR A 152 31.05 0.56 0.82
C THR A 152 32.49 0.65 1.31
N ILE A 153 33.34 1.44 0.66
CA ILE A 153 34.74 1.67 1.10
C ILE A 153 34.79 2.24 2.51
N TYR A 154 33.95 3.22 2.82
CA TYR A 154 33.87 3.79 4.17
C TYR A 154 33.38 2.78 5.21
N THR A 155 32.36 1.99 4.89
CA THR A 155 31.83 0.95 5.78
C THR A 155 32.86 -0.15 6.06
N ASP A 156 33.63 -0.55 5.05
CA ASP A 156 34.65 -1.61 5.18
C ASP A 156 35.90 -1.13 5.93
N ASP A 157 36.31 0.14 5.77
CA ASP A 157 37.46 0.74 6.45
C ASP A 157 37.17 2.21 6.87
N PRO A 158 36.52 2.44 8.03
CA PRO A 158 36.17 3.77 8.49
C PRO A 158 37.40 4.59 8.90
N ASN A 159 37.80 5.56 8.07
CA ASN A 159 38.86 6.51 8.38
C ASN A 159 38.56 7.91 7.82
N ALA A 160 39.32 8.92 8.26
CA ALA A 160 39.07 10.33 7.92
C ALA A 160 39.13 10.61 6.41
N ALA A 161 39.99 9.92 5.66
CA ALA A 161 40.10 10.09 4.21
C ALA A 161 38.90 9.48 3.48
N HIS A 162 38.48 8.27 3.87
CA HIS A 162 37.28 7.63 3.31
C HIS A 162 36.00 8.41 3.66
N ALA A 163 35.88 8.91 4.89
CA ALA A 163 34.76 9.76 5.30
C ALA A 163 34.69 11.05 4.47
N GLN A 164 35.82 11.74 4.26
CA GLN A 164 35.87 12.93 3.40
C GLN A 164 35.53 12.62 1.94
N SER A 165 36.00 11.49 1.41
CA SER A 165 35.65 11.04 0.05
C SER A 165 34.16 10.76 -0.07
N LEU A 166 33.53 10.13 0.92
CA LEU A 166 32.10 9.87 0.96
C LEU A 166 31.31 11.17 1.01
N ARG A 167 31.62 12.10 1.92
CA ARG A 167 30.94 13.41 2.02
C ARG A 167 31.02 14.21 0.72
N THR A 168 32.19 14.20 0.06
CA THR A 168 32.38 14.86 -1.24
C THR A 168 31.48 14.25 -2.31
N GLN A 169 31.37 12.93 -2.34
CA GLN A 169 30.48 12.24 -3.27
C GLN A 169 29.01 12.51 -2.96
N VAL A 170 28.64 12.57 -1.67
CA VAL A 170 27.27 12.89 -1.25
C VAL A 170 26.84 14.26 -1.77
N ILE A 171 27.65 15.29 -1.53
CA ILE A 171 27.39 16.66 -2.02
C ILE A 171 27.35 16.70 -3.56
N THR A 172 28.21 15.93 -4.23
CA THR A 172 28.24 15.87 -5.70
C THR A 172 26.95 15.25 -6.25
N THR A 173 26.49 14.16 -5.66
CA THR A 173 25.26 13.47 -6.05
C THR A 173 24.04 14.36 -5.83
N ASP A 174 23.92 15.01 -4.66
CA ASP A 174 22.82 15.94 -4.33
C ASP A 174 22.73 17.08 -5.36
N ASN A 175 23.85 17.77 -5.60
CA ASN A 175 23.91 18.86 -6.58
C ASN A 175 23.54 18.42 -8.00
N LEU A 176 23.89 17.18 -8.40
CA LEU A 176 23.53 16.67 -9.72
C LEU A 176 22.04 16.35 -9.81
N PHE A 177 21.41 15.84 -8.74
CA PHE A 177 19.95 15.71 -8.69
C PHE A 177 19.27 17.06 -8.86
N GLU A 178 19.64 18.05 -8.05
CA GLU A 178 19.12 19.42 -8.12
C GLU A 178 19.24 20.02 -9.53
N TYR A 179 20.38 19.80 -10.19
CA TYR A 179 20.60 20.25 -11.57
C TYR A 179 19.76 19.49 -12.61
N SER A 180 19.55 18.18 -12.41
CA SER A 180 18.94 17.30 -13.42
C SER A 180 17.41 17.26 -13.36
N MET A 181 16.80 17.47 -12.18
CA MET A 181 15.34 17.40 -12.03
C MET A 181 14.54 18.29 -13.01
N PRO A 182 14.98 19.53 -13.34
CA PRO A 182 14.32 20.34 -14.38
C PRO A 182 14.28 19.70 -15.78
N SER A 183 15.24 18.84 -16.12
CA SER A 183 15.25 18.10 -17.40
C SER A 183 14.14 17.04 -17.49
N PHE A 184 13.59 16.62 -16.36
CA PHE A 184 12.44 15.71 -16.30
C PHE A 184 11.10 16.45 -16.20
N ALA A 185 11.15 17.79 -16.20
CA ALA A 185 10.00 18.68 -16.15
C ALA A 185 10.10 19.77 -17.23
N ILE A 186 10.67 19.42 -18.40
CA ILE A 186 10.79 20.35 -19.52
C ILE A 186 9.39 20.86 -19.89
N ARG A 187 9.28 22.18 -19.99
CA ARG A 187 8.03 22.88 -20.33
C ARG A 187 7.39 22.26 -21.58
N ASP A 188 6.07 22.08 -21.51
CA ASP A 188 5.21 21.48 -22.53
C ASP A 188 5.33 19.95 -22.66
N TYR A 189 6.31 19.33 -21.97
CA TYR A 189 6.54 17.88 -21.94
C TYR A 189 6.45 17.27 -20.54
N GLU A 190 5.98 18.02 -19.54
CA GLU A 190 5.98 17.55 -18.15
C GLU A 190 5.06 16.34 -17.92
N MET A 191 4.05 16.14 -18.76
CA MET A 191 3.18 14.95 -18.67
C MET A 191 3.90 13.71 -19.22
N GLN A 192 4.49 13.81 -20.41
CA GLN A 192 5.25 12.73 -21.05
C GLN A 192 6.42 12.26 -20.19
N LEU A 193 7.04 13.18 -19.43
CA LEU A 193 8.14 12.91 -18.52
C LEU A 193 7.69 12.60 -17.08
N LEU A 194 6.40 12.58 -16.78
CA LEU A 194 5.87 12.51 -15.41
C LEU A 194 6.35 11.27 -14.65
N THR A 195 6.33 10.10 -15.27
CA THR A 195 6.82 8.87 -14.63
C THR A 195 8.33 8.94 -14.39
N VAL A 196 9.10 9.49 -15.34
CA VAL A 196 10.55 9.70 -15.18
C VAL A 196 10.82 10.64 -14.01
N TYR A 197 10.11 11.76 -13.95
CA TYR A 197 10.19 12.73 -12.85
C TYR A 197 9.91 12.06 -11.50
N ALA A 198 8.84 11.27 -11.41
CA ALA A 198 8.47 10.59 -10.16
C ALA A 198 9.53 9.59 -9.70
N GLN A 199 10.09 8.79 -10.62
CA GLN A 199 11.14 7.82 -10.26
C GLN A 199 12.46 8.50 -9.89
N ALA A 200 12.84 9.58 -10.58
CA ALA A 200 14.03 10.36 -10.25
C ALA A 200 13.87 11.10 -8.91
N ALA A 201 12.71 11.71 -8.66
CA ALA A 201 12.35 12.30 -7.38
C ALA A 201 12.40 11.27 -6.24
N ASN A 202 11.88 10.07 -6.48
CA ASN A 202 11.92 8.98 -5.50
C ASN A 202 13.36 8.59 -5.12
N LEU A 203 14.26 8.45 -6.11
CA LEU A 203 15.68 8.22 -5.87
C LEU A 203 16.32 9.34 -5.07
N HIS A 204 16.00 10.60 -5.40
CA HIS A 204 16.54 11.75 -4.71
C HIS A 204 16.10 11.79 -3.23
N LEU A 205 14.81 11.57 -2.95
CA LEU A 205 14.30 11.54 -1.58
C LEU A 205 14.86 10.37 -0.77
N ALA A 206 15.02 9.19 -1.38
CA ALA A 206 15.69 8.05 -0.75
C ALA A 206 17.19 8.33 -0.47
N PHE A 207 17.84 9.08 -1.35
CA PHE A 207 19.23 9.52 -1.16
C PHE A 207 19.37 10.54 -0.02
N LEU A 208 18.50 11.56 0.03
CA LEU A 208 18.46 12.51 1.14
C LEU A 208 18.14 11.81 2.47
N GLU A 209 17.32 10.76 2.45
CA GLU A 209 17.01 9.94 3.63
C GLU A 209 18.27 9.33 4.25
N ASP A 210 19.16 8.77 3.44
CA ASP A 210 20.42 8.23 3.96
C ASP A 210 21.26 9.32 4.64
N ILE A 211 21.35 10.52 4.04
CA ILE A 211 22.13 11.64 4.62
C ILE A 211 21.57 12.06 5.97
N VAL A 212 20.25 12.22 6.06
CA VAL A 212 19.59 12.64 7.31
C VAL A 212 19.71 11.56 8.39
N ARG A 213 19.72 10.29 8.01
CA ARG A 213 19.85 9.16 8.94
C ARG A 213 21.27 8.92 9.43
N PHE A 214 22.24 8.94 8.53
CA PHE A 214 23.59 8.42 8.77
C PHE A 214 24.68 9.49 8.63
N GLY A 215 24.33 10.73 8.27
CA GLY A 215 25.29 11.79 7.99
C GLY A 215 26.24 12.10 9.14
N ASP A 216 25.80 11.94 10.40
CA ASP A 216 26.64 12.13 11.59
C ASP A 216 27.79 11.10 11.63
N GLU A 217 27.47 9.83 11.35
CA GLU A 217 28.46 8.76 11.22
C GLU A 217 29.46 9.04 10.10
N TRP A 218 29.05 9.76 9.06
CA TRP A 218 29.91 10.14 7.94
C TRP A 218 30.68 11.44 8.20
N GLY A 219 30.49 12.08 9.35
CA GLY A 219 31.17 13.30 9.77
C GLY A 219 30.58 14.61 9.23
N PHE A 220 29.30 14.63 8.85
CA PHE A 220 28.56 15.88 8.68
C PHE A 220 28.20 16.47 10.05
N THR A 221 28.17 17.80 10.12
CA THR A 221 27.74 18.51 11.34
C THR A 221 26.22 18.46 11.50
N PRO A 222 25.69 18.63 12.73
CA PRO A 222 24.25 18.71 12.96
C PRO A 222 23.55 19.82 12.15
N ALA A 223 24.26 20.92 11.85
CA ALA A 223 23.75 22.01 11.03
C ALA A 223 23.59 21.58 9.56
N GLU A 224 24.60 20.91 8.98
CA GLU A 224 24.52 20.38 7.61
C GLU A 224 23.42 19.33 7.48
N ILE A 225 23.29 18.42 8.46
CA ILE A 225 22.20 17.43 8.49
C ILE A 225 20.82 18.11 8.57
N ALA A 226 20.70 19.19 9.36
CA ALA A 226 19.48 19.97 9.44
C ALA A 226 19.14 20.67 8.10
N ASP A 227 20.14 21.15 7.38
CA ASP A 227 19.97 21.73 6.05
C ASP A 227 19.53 20.67 5.03
N PHE A 228 20.13 19.48 5.00
CA PHE A 228 19.65 18.37 4.16
C PHE A 228 18.23 17.94 4.51
N HIS A 229 17.88 17.90 5.80
CA HIS A 229 16.52 17.59 6.24
C HIS A 229 15.51 18.65 5.80
N LYS A 230 15.91 19.92 5.81
CA LYS A 230 15.10 21.02 5.29
C LYS A 230 14.89 20.86 3.78
N SER A 231 15.96 20.64 3.01
CA SER A 231 15.89 20.41 1.55
C SER A 231 14.98 19.21 1.24
N MET A 232 15.11 18.10 1.97
CA MET A 232 14.22 16.94 1.82
C MET A 232 12.75 17.31 1.98
N LYS A 233 12.40 18.09 3.00
CA LYS A 233 11.01 18.52 3.23
C LYS A 233 10.49 19.40 2.10
N GLU A 234 11.30 20.36 1.66
CA GLU A 234 10.96 21.25 0.54
C GLU A 234 10.77 20.46 -0.75
N ARG A 235 11.67 19.51 -1.06
CA ARG A 235 11.57 18.63 -2.22
C ARG A 235 10.41 17.65 -2.15
N THR A 236 10.08 17.12 -0.98
CA THR A 236 8.91 16.24 -0.82
C THR A 236 7.62 17.00 -1.16
N ASP A 237 7.46 18.24 -0.70
CA ASP A 237 6.30 19.08 -1.03
C ASP A 237 6.28 19.43 -2.53
N GLU A 238 7.40 19.93 -3.06
CA GLU A 238 7.54 20.32 -4.47
C GLU A 238 7.24 19.15 -5.41
N TYR A 239 7.91 18.01 -5.21
CA TYR A 239 7.79 16.84 -6.06
C TYR A 239 6.37 16.27 -5.98
N THR A 240 5.77 16.21 -4.79
CA THR A 240 4.41 15.68 -4.62
C THR A 240 3.41 16.54 -5.39
N ASN A 241 3.47 17.85 -5.19
CA ASN A 241 2.53 18.78 -5.82
C ASN A 241 2.74 18.83 -7.34
N HIS A 242 3.98 18.73 -7.83
CA HIS A 242 4.27 18.56 -9.25
C HIS A 242 3.58 17.30 -9.80
N CYS A 243 3.82 16.15 -9.19
CA CYS A 243 3.28 14.87 -9.66
C CYS A 243 1.75 14.87 -9.71
N VAL A 244 1.11 15.30 -8.62
CA VAL A 244 -0.36 15.38 -8.54
C VAL A 244 -0.93 16.37 -9.56
N SER A 245 -0.32 17.55 -9.71
CA SER A 245 -0.78 18.56 -10.66
C SER A 245 -0.69 18.08 -12.11
N LYS A 246 0.44 17.49 -12.50
CA LYS A 246 0.63 16.97 -13.86
C LYS A 246 -0.20 15.73 -14.13
N TYR A 247 -0.36 14.84 -13.14
CA TYR A 247 -1.30 13.72 -13.21
C TYR A 247 -2.71 14.21 -13.58
N ASN A 248 -3.24 15.19 -12.84
CA ASN A 248 -4.57 15.74 -13.06
C ASN A 248 -4.70 16.38 -14.45
N LYS A 249 -3.67 17.09 -14.93
CA LYS A 249 -3.68 17.67 -16.29
C LYS A 249 -3.71 16.60 -17.38
N GLY A 250 -2.91 15.55 -17.25
CA GLY A 250 -2.93 14.44 -18.22
C GLY A 250 -4.25 13.65 -18.13
N LEU A 251 -4.88 13.58 -16.96
CA LEU A 251 -6.20 12.97 -16.80
C LEU A 251 -7.27 13.75 -17.58
N GLU A 252 -7.26 15.08 -17.51
CA GLU A 252 -8.15 15.92 -18.32
C GLU A 252 -7.89 15.78 -19.83
N LYS A 253 -6.63 15.62 -20.26
CA LYS A 253 -6.32 15.28 -21.66
C LYS A 253 -6.88 13.91 -22.05
N ALA A 254 -6.71 12.91 -21.19
CA ALA A 254 -7.17 11.55 -21.45
C ALA A 254 -8.70 11.46 -21.63
N LYS A 255 -9.48 12.34 -20.98
CA LYS A 255 -10.94 12.46 -21.19
C LYS A 255 -11.33 12.89 -22.61
N LEU A 256 -10.44 13.56 -23.33
CA LEU A 256 -10.68 14.06 -24.69
C LEU A 256 -10.26 13.06 -25.77
N LEU A 257 -9.62 11.95 -25.39
CA LEU A 257 -9.16 10.95 -26.35
C LEU A 257 -10.32 10.20 -27.00
N THR A 258 -10.12 9.86 -28.27
CA THR A 258 -11.05 9.05 -29.05
C THR A 258 -10.36 7.77 -29.49
N ALA A 259 -10.98 6.63 -29.22
CA ALA A 259 -10.47 5.32 -29.62
C ALA A 259 -10.58 5.14 -31.14
N ASP A 260 -9.49 4.71 -31.77
CA ASP A 260 -9.50 4.31 -33.17
C ASP A 260 -10.05 2.88 -33.30
N LEU A 261 -11.36 2.77 -33.43
CA LEU A 261 -12.05 1.48 -33.54
C LEU A 261 -11.78 0.75 -34.87
N CYS A 262 -11.06 1.37 -35.80
CA CYS A 262 -10.57 0.72 -37.02
C CYS A 262 -9.32 -0.13 -36.79
N ASN A 263 -8.63 0.08 -35.66
CA ASN A 263 -7.51 -0.75 -35.27
C ASN A 263 -8.01 -2.08 -34.70
N HIS A 264 -8.34 -3.02 -35.58
CA HIS A 264 -8.87 -4.35 -35.23
C HIS A 264 -7.85 -5.23 -34.45
N SER A 265 -6.57 -4.86 -34.41
CA SER A 265 -5.59 -5.50 -33.52
C SER A 265 -5.84 -5.12 -32.06
N THR A 266 -6.15 -3.84 -31.80
CA THR A 266 -6.48 -3.34 -30.46
C THR A 266 -7.93 -3.66 -30.07
N TYR A 267 -8.87 -3.48 -31.01
CA TYR A 267 -10.32 -3.63 -30.81
C TYR A 267 -10.91 -4.72 -31.73
N PRO A 268 -10.53 -5.99 -31.60
CA PRO A 268 -11.01 -7.05 -32.50
C PRO A 268 -12.53 -7.26 -32.46
N TRP A 269 -13.21 -6.82 -31.38
CA TRP A 269 -14.67 -6.86 -31.26
C TRP A 269 -15.41 -5.82 -32.11
N THR A 270 -14.71 -4.83 -32.69
CA THR A 270 -15.33 -3.81 -33.55
C THR A 270 -15.33 -4.20 -35.02
N ARG A 271 -14.56 -5.23 -35.41
CA ARG A 271 -14.40 -5.67 -36.80
C ARG A 271 -15.71 -5.96 -37.53
N TYR A 272 -16.78 -6.31 -36.81
CA TYR A 272 -18.06 -6.68 -37.42
C TYR A 272 -19.29 -6.08 -36.71
N ASN A 273 -20.25 -5.65 -37.52
CA ASN A 273 -21.62 -5.28 -37.12
C ASN A 273 -22.52 -6.52 -37.05
N GLN A 274 -23.63 -6.45 -36.32
CA GLN A 274 -24.70 -7.47 -36.36
C GLN A 274 -25.85 -6.98 -37.26
N GLY A 275 -26.17 -7.69 -38.34
CA GLY A 275 -27.19 -7.31 -39.33
C GLY A 275 -27.02 -8.04 -40.68
N TRP A 276 -27.97 -7.89 -41.61
CA TRP A 276 -27.97 -8.59 -42.92
C TRP A 276 -28.57 -7.77 -44.09
N ARG A 277 -27.99 -7.96 -45.30
CA ARG A 277 -28.52 -7.53 -46.61
C ARG A 277 -28.95 -8.76 -47.42
N LYS A 278 -29.96 -8.63 -48.29
CA LYS A 278 -30.51 -9.76 -49.10
C LYS A 278 -29.59 -10.17 -50.25
N GLU A 279 -28.70 -9.29 -50.67
CA GLU A 279 -27.87 -9.42 -51.90
C GLU A 279 -26.40 -9.72 -51.61
N GLU A 280 -25.99 -9.64 -50.34
CA GLU A 280 -24.62 -9.89 -49.89
C GLU A 280 -24.61 -11.09 -48.94
N THR A 281 -24.66 -12.31 -49.47
CA THR A 281 -23.99 -13.41 -48.76
C THR A 281 -22.51 -13.05 -48.67
N PRO A 282 -21.94 -12.77 -47.49
CA PRO A 282 -20.56 -12.32 -47.38
C PRO A 282 -19.65 -13.37 -48.05
N ASN A 283 -18.83 -12.97 -49.03
CA ASN A 283 -17.94 -13.91 -49.72
C ASN A 283 -16.68 -14.25 -48.90
N CYS A 284 -16.61 -13.74 -47.66
CA CYS A 284 -15.55 -13.99 -46.69
C CYS A 284 -14.14 -13.54 -47.13
N SER A 285 -14.01 -12.58 -48.06
CA SER A 285 -12.70 -12.00 -48.38
C SER A 285 -12.20 -11.08 -47.25
N LEU A 286 -10.91 -11.21 -46.88
CA LEU A 286 -10.28 -10.37 -45.84
C LEU A 286 -10.42 -8.86 -46.14
N GLN A 287 -10.49 -8.47 -47.42
CA GLN A 287 -10.71 -7.09 -47.86
C GLN A 287 -12.10 -6.53 -47.52
N GLN A 288 -13.15 -7.35 -47.50
CA GLN A 288 -14.49 -6.94 -47.01
C GLN A 288 -14.58 -6.94 -45.47
N ILE A 289 -13.71 -7.72 -44.82
CA ILE A 289 -13.70 -7.93 -43.36
C ILE A 289 -12.97 -6.81 -42.61
N ASP A 290 -11.98 -6.17 -43.23
CA ASP A 290 -11.15 -5.14 -42.59
C ASP A 290 -11.47 -3.70 -43.04
N SER A 291 -12.56 -3.47 -43.79
CA SER A 291 -12.93 -2.12 -44.23
C SER A 291 -13.58 -1.33 -43.09
N CYS A 292 -12.86 -0.36 -42.54
CA CYS A 292 -13.42 0.56 -41.56
C CYS A 292 -14.36 1.61 -42.18
N GLU A 293 -14.14 1.88 -43.47
CA GLU A 293 -15.06 2.58 -44.33
C GLU A 293 -15.95 1.55 -45.02
N GLN A 294 -17.19 1.41 -44.54
CA GLN A 294 -18.33 1.93 -45.27
C GLN A 294 -19.50 2.07 -44.29
N PRO A 295 -20.21 3.21 -44.27
CA PRO A 295 -21.60 3.13 -43.92
C PRO A 295 -22.22 2.16 -44.91
N LEU A 296 -22.79 1.06 -44.45
CA LEU A 296 -23.79 0.34 -45.23
C LEU A 296 -25.10 1.17 -45.35
N ASN A 297 -25.01 2.50 -45.17
CA ASN A 297 -26.01 3.50 -45.49
C ASN A 297 -25.52 4.28 -46.71
N GLU A 298 -25.80 3.75 -47.89
CA GLU A 298 -26.88 4.30 -48.70
C GLU A 298 -27.60 3.06 -49.23
N SER A 299 -28.90 3.14 -49.45
CA SER A 299 -29.58 2.17 -50.30
C SER A 299 -28.70 1.85 -51.51
N ASP A 300 -28.79 0.64 -52.05
CA ASP A 300 -28.32 0.42 -53.42
C ASP A 300 -28.86 1.53 -54.36
N GLU A 301 -28.30 1.68 -55.56
CA GLU A 301 -28.79 2.63 -56.57
C GLU A 301 -30.29 2.46 -56.90
N GLN A 302 -30.96 1.44 -56.33
CA GLN A 302 -32.38 1.09 -56.48
C GLN A 302 -33.26 1.38 -55.23
N GLY A 303 -32.73 1.88 -54.11
CA GLY A 303 -33.54 2.27 -52.94
C GLY A 303 -33.90 1.13 -51.97
N THR A 304 -33.23 -0.03 -51.99
CA THR A 304 -33.61 -1.19 -51.17
C THR A 304 -33.12 -1.04 -49.71
N PRO A 305 -34.02 -0.97 -48.70
CA PRO A 305 -33.61 -0.84 -47.30
C PRO A 305 -33.08 -2.15 -46.71
N TYR A 306 -32.26 -2.04 -45.66
CA TYR A 306 -31.95 -3.17 -44.76
C TYR A 306 -33.20 -3.97 -44.41
N MET A 307 -33.15 -5.30 -44.54
CA MET A 307 -34.26 -6.19 -44.19
C MET A 307 -34.18 -6.63 -42.72
N GLY A 308 -34.24 -5.73 -41.74
CA GLY A 308 -34.28 -6.08 -40.31
C GLY A 308 -33.47 -5.17 -39.38
N PRO A 309 -33.40 -5.49 -38.08
CA PRO A 309 -32.65 -4.70 -37.10
C PRO A 309 -31.12 -4.81 -37.31
N GLU A 310 -30.37 -3.74 -37.06
CA GLU A 310 -28.90 -3.67 -37.17
C GLU A 310 -28.27 -3.14 -35.86
N ARG A 311 -27.08 -3.65 -35.50
CA ARG A 311 -26.19 -3.07 -34.49
C ARG A 311 -24.83 -2.81 -35.09
N ARG A 312 -24.45 -1.53 -35.15
CA ARG A 312 -23.12 -1.11 -35.58
C ARG A 312 -22.19 -1.12 -34.38
N SER A 313 -21.05 -1.80 -34.50
CA SER A 313 -20.07 -1.95 -33.44
C SER A 313 -19.50 -0.59 -33.04
N ILE A 314 -19.09 0.22 -34.01
CA ILE A 314 -18.50 1.55 -33.78
C ILE A 314 -19.45 2.42 -32.95
N ASP A 315 -20.74 2.44 -33.29
CA ASP A 315 -21.74 3.26 -32.61
C ASP A 315 -21.89 2.84 -31.13
N GLU A 316 -21.90 1.54 -30.84
CA GLU A 316 -22.07 1.03 -29.47
C GLU A 316 -20.76 1.05 -28.64
N TYR A 317 -19.59 1.04 -29.29
CA TYR A 317 -18.28 0.96 -28.62
C TYR A 317 -17.58 2.30 -28.43
N GLN A 318 -17.79 3.29 -29.31
CA GLN A 318 -16.93 4.49 -29.35
C GLN A 318 -16.84 5.18 -27.99
N LYS A 319 -17.98 5.43 -27.35
CA LYS A 319 -18.03 6.13 -26.05
C LYS A 319 -17.42 5.30 -24.92
N LEU A 320 -17.64 3.99 -24.95
CA LEU A 320 -17.06 3.06 -23.99
C LEU A 320 -15.52 3.03 -24.11
N GLU A 321 -14.99 2.87 -25.31
CA GLU A 321 -13.56 2.76 -25.52
C GLU A 321 -12.84 4.09 -25.27
N ASN A 322 -13.50 5.23 -25.48
CA ASN A 322 -13.03 6.53 -25.01
C ASN A 322 -12.92 6.55 -23.47
N TRP A 323 -13.92 6.03 -22.76
CA TRP A 323 -13.84 5.87 -21.30
C TRP A 323 -12.70 4.91 -20.90
N ASN A 324 -12.47 3.82 -21.63
CA ASN A 324 -11.36 2.89 -21.38
C ASN A 324 -9.98 3.52 -21.61
N LEU A 325 -9.84 4.49 -22.53
CA LEU A 325 -8.61 5.28 -22.69
C LEU A 325 -8.39 6.20 -21.49
N TYR A 326 -9.41 6.94 -21.08
CA TYR A 326 -9.40 7.75 -19.87
C TYR A 326 -9.03 6.93 -18.62
N ASN A 327 -9.67 5.77 -18.45
CA ASN A 327 -9.42 4.89 -17.32
C ASN A 327 -8.03 4.24 -17.37
N ALA A 328 -7.49 3.94 -18.56
CA ALA A 328 -6.13 3.44 -18.69
C ALA A 328 -5.11 4.45 -18.18
N TYR A 329 -5.22 5.73 -18.57
CA TYR A 329 -4.37 6.78 -18.00
C TYR A 329 -4.53 6.85 -16.47
N ARG A 330 -5.78 6.89 -15.98
CA ARG A 330 -6.08 6.93 -14.54
C ARG A 330 -5.39 5.78 -13.80
N ARG A 331 -5.56 4.55 -14.25
CA ARG A 331 -5.02 3.34 -13.62
C ARG A 331 -3.51 3.28 -13.72
N ASP A 332 -2.98 3.37 -14.93
CA ASP A 332 -1.58 3.06 -15.21
C ASP A 332 -0.66 4.16 -14.67
N VAL A 333 -1.06 5.43 -14.73
CA VAL A 333 -0.29 6.53 -14.12
C VAL A 333 -0.46 6.58 -12.59
N THR A 334 -1.56 6.06 -12.03
CA THR A 334 -1.65 5.87 -10.56
C THR A 334 -0.58 4.90 -10.07
N LEU A 335 -0.44 3.75 -10.76
CA LEU A 335 0.58 2.75 -10.45
C LEU A 335 2.00 3.29 -10.64
N MET A 336 2.24 4.02 -11.74
CA MET A 336 3.57 4.53 -12.08
C MET A 336 4.03 5.73 -11.25
N VAL A 337 3.09 6.51 -10.70
CA VAL A 337 3.36 7.83 -10.09
C VAL A 337 2.74 7.93 -8.69
N LEU A 338 1.41 7.91 -8.59
CA LEU A 338 0.72 8.30 -7.35
C LEU A 338 0.96 7.33 -6.19
N ASP A 339 1.08 6.03 -6.48
CA ASP A 339 1.38 5.02 -5.46
C ASP A 339 2.71 5.33 -4.76
N ILE A 340 3.77 5.64 -5.52
CA ILE A 340 5.09 5.99 -4.97
C ILE A 340 5.06 7.35 -4.27
N VAL A 341 4.40 8.35 -4.87
CA VAL A 341 4.23 9.69 -4.29
C VAL A 341 3.59 9.61 -2.90
N SER A 342 2.63 8.71 -2.70
CA SER A 342 1.96 8.53 -1.41
C SER A 342 2.86 7.97 -0.30
N LEU A 343 3.99 7.36 -0.66
CA LEU A 343 4.95 6.76 0.27
C LEU A 343 6.10 7.70 0.65
N TRP A 344 6.32 8.79 -0.11
CA TRP A 344 7.36 9.77 0.17
C TRP A 344 7.36 10.37 1.59
N PRO A 345 6.20 10.62 2.26
CA PRO A 345 6.22 11.05 3.66
C PRO A 345 7.01 10.11 4.58
N THR A 346 7.08 8.80 4.26
CA THR A 346 7.79 7.80 5.06
C THR A 346 9.31 7.90 4.96
N TYR A 347 9.84 8.75 4.09
CA TYR A 347 11.27 9.03 3.98
C TYR A 347 11.79 9.99 5.06
N ASP A 348 10.93 10.78 5.72
CA ASP A 348 11.36 11.70 6.79
C ASP A 348 11.81 10.90 8.03
N PRO A 349 13.12 10.86 8.35
CA PRO A 349 13.62 10.06 9.46
C PRO A 349 13.20 10.58 10.83
N LYS A 350 12.84 11.86 10.94
CA LYS A 350 12.36 12.44 12.20
C LYS A 350 10.91 12.05 12.48
N LEU A 351 10.11 11.79 11.44
CA LEU A 351 8.75 11.28 11.59
C LEU A 351 8.71 9.75 11.62
N TYR A 352 9.66 9.09 10.98
CA TYR A 352 9.76 7.63 10.82
C TYR A 352 11.20 7.14 11.11
N PRO A 353 11.61 7.03 12.39
CA PRO A 353 12.98 6.67 12.77
C PRO A 353 13.28 5.18 12.53
N THR A 354 14.56 4.84 12.31
CA THR A 354 15.04 3.49 11.92
C THR A 354 14.81 2.39 12.95
N SER A 355 14.61 2.77 14.23
CA SER A 355 14.20 1.86 15.29
C SER A 355 12.89 1.14 14.96
N TYR A 356 12.06 1.74 14.10
CA TYR A 356 10.80 1.19 13.67
C TYR A 356 10.79 0.99 12.15
N GLY A 357 10.28 -0.15 11.70
CA GLY A 357 9.76 -0.24 10.33
C GLY A 357 8.47 0.57 10.20
N VAL A 358 7.96 0.73 8.98
CA VAL A 358 6.63 1.32 8.76
C VAL A 358 5.80 0.35 7.93
N THR A 359 4.61 0.03 8.42
CA THR A 359 3.61 -0.72 7.66
C THR A 359 2.64 0.28 7.04
N SER A 360 2.69 0.43 5.72
CA SER A 360 1.82 1.33 4.95
C SER A 360 0.94 0.54 3.98
N GLU A 361 -0.27 1.06 3.70
CA GLU A 361 -1.26 0.39 2.87
C GLU A 361 -1.79 1.31 1.76
N LEU A 362 -1.94 0.78 0.54
CA LEU A 362 -2.52 1.48 -0.60
C LEU A 362 -3.99 1.07 -0.77
N THR A 363 -4.90 1.89 -0.24
CA THR A 363 -6.35 1.57 -0.18
C THR A 363 -7.14 1.99 -1.42
N ARG A 364 -6.52 2.68 -2.38
CA ARG A 364 -7.17 3.02 -3.66
C ARG A 364 -7.64 1.78 -4.42
N GLU A 365 -8.81 1.90 -5.03
CA GLU A 365 -9.40 0.91 -5.92
C GLU A 365 -9.16 1.31 -7.38
N LEU A 366 -8.55 0.42 -8.14
CA LEU A 366 -8.25 0.60 -9.56
C LEU A 366 -9.18 -0.24 -10.42
N TYR A 367 -9.41 0.16 -11.67
CA TYR A 367 -10.33 -0.54 -12.55
C TYR A 367 -9.64 -0.97 -13.84
N THR A 368 -9.75 -2.25 -14.19
CA THR A 368 -9.40 -2.69 -15.54
C THR A 368 -10.45 -2.21 -16.54
N ASP A 369 -10.12 -2.26 -17.83
CA ASP A 369 -11.01 -1.80 -18.89
C ASP A 369 -12.37 -2.50 -18.81
N ILE A 370 -13.44 -1.73 -19.05
CA ILE A 370 -14.79 -2.28 -19.13
C ILE A 370 -14.85 -3.21 -20.33
N ARG A 371 -15.45 -4.39 -20.11
CA ARG A 371 -15.70 -5.40 -21.15
C ARG A 371 -17.18 -5.38 -21.51
N GLY A 372 -17.50 -5.56 -22.80
CA GLY A 372 -18.86 -5.52 -23.32
C GLY A 372 -19.28 -4.17 -23.90
N THR A 373 -20.57 -3.86 -23.89
CA THR A 373 -21.14 -2.58 -24.36
C THR A 373 -21.99 -1.93 -23.28
N THR A 374 -21.70 -0.67 -22.95
CA THR A 374 -22.50 0.15 -22.01
C THR A 374 -23.57 0.98 -22.70
N TYR A 375 -23.72 0.81 -24.02
CA TYR A 375 -24.54 1.64 -24.89
C TYR A 375 -26.01 1.64 -24.46
N ARG A 376 -26.60 2.84 -24.43
CA ARG A 376 -28.00 3.12 -24.13
C ARG A 376 -28.62 3.89 -25.29
N SER A 377 -29.92 3.67 -25.53
CA SER A 377 -30.65 4.35 -26.60
C SER A 377 -30.84 5.85 -26.33
N ASP A 378 -30.82 6.26 -25.06
CA ASP A 378 -30.71 7.65 -24.66
C ASP A 378 -29.24 8.07 -24.68
N GLU A 379 -28.89 8.93 -25.63
CA GLU A 379 -27.52 9.38 -25.86
C GLU A 379 -26.91 10.10 -24.65
N SER A 380 -27.74 10.71 -23.77
CA SER A 380 -27.26 11.34 -22.54
C SER A 380 -26.59 10.35 -21.58
N GLN A 381 -26.98 9.07 -21.65
CA GLN A 381 -26.47 7.97 -20.83
C GLN A 381 -25.16 7.36 -21.36
N ASN A 382 -24.71 7.78 -22.54
CA ASN A 382 -23.46 7.32 -23.17
C ASN A 382 -22.30 8.31 -22.98
N SER A 383 -22.50 9.43 -22.30
CA SER A 383 -21.41 10.33 -21.94
C SER A 383 -20.40 9.64 -21.01
N LEU A 384 -19.15 10.13 -21.02
CA LEU A 384 -18.07 9.60 -20.16
C LEU A 384 -18.50 9.59 -18.68
N ASP A 385 -19.10 10.68 -18.19
CA ASP A 385 -19.57 10.80 -16.81
C ASP A 385 -20.75 9.88 -16.50
N ALA A 386 -21.68 9.68 -17.44
CA ALA A 386 -22.79 8.75 -17.26
C ALA A 386 -22.32 7.28 -17.22
N ILE A 387 -21.32 6.92 -18.04
CA ILE A 387 -20.67 5.61 -17.99
C ILE A 387 -19.95 5.44 -16.66
N GLU A 388 -19.14 6.41 -16.23
CA GLU A 388 -18.45 6.40 -14.93
C GLU A 388 -19.45 6.20 -13.79
N GLY A 389 -20.54 6.98 -13.75
CA GLY A 389 -21.54 6.93 -12.68
C GLY A 389 -22.34 5.62 -12.61
N ARG A 390 -22.51 4.91 -13.73
CA ARG A 390 -23.18 3.59 -13.77
C ARG A 390 -22.23 2.43 -13.49
N MET A 391 -20.99 2.53 -13.98
CA MET A 391 -20.07 1.41 -14.01
C MET A 391 -19.13 1.37 -12.81
N ILE A 392 -18.79 2.52 -12.24
CA ILE A 392 -17.84 2.67 -11.13
C ILE A 392 -18.58 3.08 -9.85
N PRO A 393 -18.41 2.35 -8.73
CA PRO A 393 -19.01 2.73 -7.47
C PRO A 393 -18.45 4.06 -6.94
N GLN A 394 -19.30 4.78 -6.21
CA GLN A 394 -18.89 6.01 -5.50
C GLN A 394 -17.88 5.70 -4.39
N PRO A 395 -17.05 6.69 -3.97
CA PRO A 395 -16.14 6.51 -2.85
C PRO A 395 -16.87 6.02 -1.60
N SER A 396 -16.32 4.97 -0.99
CA SER A 396 -16.87 4.35 0.22
C SER A 396 -15.74 4.00 1.19
N LEU A 397 -16.12 3.60 2.41
CA LEU A 397 -15.20 2.85 3.27
C LEU A 397 -14.71 1.60 2.53
N PHE A 398 -13.56 1.07 2.94
CA PHE A 398 -12.93 -0.07 2.31
C PHE A 398 -13.83 -1.31 2.37
N ARG A 399 -13.94 -2.02 1.25
CA ARG A 399 -14.85 -3.17 1.09
C ARG A 399 -14.05 -4.43 0.80
N TRP A 400 -14.42 -5.51 1.46
CA TRP A 400 -13.91 -6.85 1.22
C TRP A 400 -14.94 -7.66 0.46
N LEU A 401 -14.71 -7.84 -0.85
CA LEU A 401 -15.54 -8.70 -1.70
C LEU A 401 -15.33 -10.15 -1.30
N PHE A 402 -16.35 -10.79 -0.75
CA PHE A 402 -16.23 -12.17 -0.24
C PHE A 402 -17.19 -13.15 -0.90
N GLY A 403 -18.15 -12.67 -1.71
CA GLY A 403 -19.01 -13.55 -2.48
C GLY A 403 -19.47 -12.94 -3.78
N ILE A 404 -19.47 -13.74 -4.84
CA ILE A 404 -20.07 -13.41 -6.13
C ILE A 404 -20.96 -14.59 -6.54
N SER A 405 -22.21 -14.33 -6.85
CA SER A 405 -23.15 -15.33 -7.39
C SER A 405 -23.60 -14.89 -8.77
N ILE A 406 -23.20 -15.63 -9.81
CA ILE A 406 -23.56 -15.35 -11.20
C ILE A 406 -24.69 -16.28 -11.60
N LYS A 407 -25.80 -15.72 -12.07
CA LYS A 407 -26.98 -16.45 -12.54
C LYS A 407 -27.00 -16.50 -14.06
N MET A 408 -27.26 -17.69 -14.59
CA MET A 408 -27.31 -17.97 -16.01
C MET A 408 -28.56 -18.77 -16.37
N ASN A 409 -28.93 -18.72 -17.64
CA ASN A 409 -29.84 -19.70 -18.26
C ASN A 409 -29.20 -20.26 -19.52
N GLN A 410 -29.54 -21.50 -19.82
CA GLN A 410 -29.24 -22.08 -21.13
C GLN A 410 -30.32 -21.66 -22.12
N PHE A 411 -29.90 -21.04 -23.21
CA PHE A 411 -30.75 -20.72 -24.35
C PHE A 411 -30.42 -21.67 -25.48
N ILE A 412 -31.40 -22.47 -25.87
CA ILE A 412 -31.25 -23.44 -26.95
C ILE A 412 -31.88 -22.80 -28.18
N GLY A 413 -31.04 -22.37 -29.13
CA GLY A 413 -31.56 -21.97 -30.43
C GLY A 413 -32.29 -23.16 -31.08
N THR A 414 -33.50 -22.92 -31.58
CA THR A 414 -34.34 -23.89 -32.30
C THR A 414 -33.90 -24.16 -33.75
N GLY A 415 -32.88 -23.45 -34.24
CA GLY A 415 -32.37 -23.56 -35.62
C GLY A 415 -33.15 -22.72 -36.63
N GLY A 416 -34.02 -21.82 -36.18
CA GLY A 416 -34.72 -20.84 -37.02
C GLY A 416 -33.80 -19.72 -37.50
N SER A 417 -34.29 -18.93 -38.46
CA SER A 417 -33.59 -17.72 -38.94
C SER A 417 -33.42 -16.64 -37.86
N ASP A 418 -34.06 -16.79 -36.70
CA ASP A 418 -34.01 -15.83 -35.59
C ASP A 418 -33.15 -16.32 -34.40
N ASP A 419 -32.54 -17.51 -34.51
CA ASP A 419 -31.74 -18.16 -33.45
C ASP A 419 -30.25 -17.79 -33.52
N TRP A 420 -29.95 -16.54 -33.18
CA TRP A 420 -28.61 -15.98 -33.27
C TRP A 420 -27.77 -16.37 -32.05
N THR A 421 -28.17 -15.93 -30.86
CA THR A 421 -27.43 -16.11 -29.62
C THR A 421 -27.89 -17.36 -28.87
N SER A 422 -27.00 -18.35 -28.68
CA SER A 422 -27.29 -19.58 -27.91
C SER A 422 -26.36 -19.77 -26.72
N GLY A 423 -26.61 -20.79 -25.90
CA GLY A 423 -25.71 -21.24 -24.83
C GLY A 423 -26.08 -20.74 -23.44
N ASN A 424 -25.14 -20.84 -22.50
CA ASN A 424 -25.30 -20.37 -21.13
C ASN A 424 -25.05 -18.86 -21.06
N LEU A 425 -26.12 -18.08 -20.90
CA LEU A 425 -26.06 -16.62 -20.89
C LEU A 425 -26.15 -16.10 -19.46
N MET A 426 -25.33 -15.11 -19.13
CA MET A 426 -25.40 -14.42 -17.83
C MET A 426 -26.57 -13.46 -17.82
N LEU A 427 -27.52 -13.71 -16.92
CA LEU A 427 -28.75 -12.94 -16.79
C LEU A 427 -28.82 -12.14 -15.48
N GLY A 428 -28.00 -12.48 -14.49
CA GLY A 428 -27.93 -11.71 -13.27
C GLY A 428 -26.69 -12.01 -12.46
N MET A 429 -26.43 -11.14 -11.49
CA MET A 429 -25.30 -11.27 -10.59
C MET A 429 -25.68 -10.74 -9.21
N ARG A 430 -25.14 -11.36 -8.17
CA ARG A 430 -25.14 -10.81 -6.82
C ARG A 430 -23.70 -10.72 -6.34
N ILE A 431 -23.29 -9.55 -5.87
CA ILE A 431 -22.02 -9.41 -5.15
C ILE A 431 -22.32 -9.18 -3.68
N MET A 432 -21.42 -9.67 -2.82
CA MET A 432 -21.51 -9.55 -1.38
C MET A 432 -20.16 -9.07 -0.84
N TRP A 433 -20.20 -8.01 -0.06
CA TRP A 433 -19.02 -7.44 0.56
C TRP A 433 -19.31 -7.07 2.00
N ARG A 434 -18.24 -6.85 2.76
CA ARG A 434 -18.31 -6.35 4.13
C ARG A 434 -17.24 -5.28 4.34
N LYS A 435 -17.44 -4.45 5.35
CA LYS A 435 -16.41 -3.49 5.77
C LYS A 435 -15.37 -4.24 6.62
N THR A 436 -14.24 -3.60 6.86
CA THR A 436 -13.13 -4.25 7.60
C THR A 436 -13.59 -4.62 9.01
N LEU A 437 -13.35 -5.87 9.41
CA LEU A 437 -13.72 -6.44 10.72
C LEU A 437 -15.21 -6.36 11.09
N THR A 438 -16.13 -6.30 10.12
CA THR A 438 -17.58 -6.40 10.39
C THR A 438 -18.14 -7.79 10.09
N GLU A 439 -19.11 -8.24 10.88
CA GLU A 439 -19.93 -9.42 10.54
C GLU A 439 -21.05 -9.07 9.56
N GLN A 440 -21.56 -7.84 9.64
CA GLN A 440 -22.56 -7.34 8.71
C GLN A 440 -21.98 -7.25 7.29
N TRP A 441 -22.72 -7.83 6.35
CA TRP A 441 -22.43 -7.78 4.93
C TRP A 441 -23.52 -7.01 4.21
N GLU A 442 -23.13 -6.38 3.12
CA GLU A 442 -23.99 -5.70 2.16
C GLU A 442 -23.95 -6.47 0.83
N GLY A 443 -24.95 -6.29 0.00
CA GLY A 443 -24.93 -6.91 -1.32
C GLY A 443 -25.81 -6.18 -2.32
N LEU A 444 -25.38 -6.22 -3.57
CA LEU A 444 -26.13 -5.69 -4.71
C LEU A 444 -26.56 -6.83 -5.61
N TYR A 445 -27.76 -6.68 -6.16
CA TYR A 445 -28.30 -7.54 -7.18
C TYR A 445 -28.35 -6.78 -8.49
N PHE A 446 -27.86 -7.43 -9.54
CA PHE A 446 -27.86 -6.94 -10.89
C PHE A 446 -28.61 -7.94 -11.79
N GLY A 447 -29.24 -7.42 -12.85
CA GLY A 447 -29.94 -8.24 -13.85
C GLY A 447 -31.24 -8.87 -13.37
N GLY A 448 -31.55 -10.05 -13.91
CA GLY A 448 -32.73 -10.88 -13.70
C GLY A 448 -32.43 -12.27 -13.10
N GLY A 449 -33.36 -13.21 -13.29
CA GLY A 449 -33.28 -14.58 -12.77
C GLY A 449 -32.50 -15.54 -13.67
N GLY A 450 -32.15 -16.71 -13.13
CA GLY A 450 -31.50 -17.80 -13.87
C GLY A 450 -31.57 -19.11 -13.08
N ASN A 451 -31.54 -20.24 -13.80
CA ASN A 451 -31.65 -21.60 -13.26
C ASN A 451 -30.28 -22.25 -13.04
N LEU A 452 -29.23 -21.73 -13.69
CA LEU A 452 -27.84 -22.13 -13.49
C LEU A 452 -27.14 -21.06 -12.65
N TYR A 453 -26.27 -21.48 -11.74
CA TYR A 453 -25.54 -20.54 -10.88
C TYR A 453 -24.09 -20.97 -10.66
N ILE A 454 -23.22 -19.97 -10.54
CA ILE A 454 -21.85 -20.12 -10.09
C ILE A 454 -21.66 -19.23 -8.88
N ASN A 455 -21.06 -19.78 -7.83
CA ASN A 455 -20.67 -19.02 -6.64
C ASN A 455 -19.14 -18.98 -6.57
N LEU A 456 -18.61 -17.79 -6.33
CA LEU A 456 -17.20 -17.52 -6.09
C LEU A 456 -17.07 -16.94 -4.69
N ASN A 457 -16.05 -17.37 -3.96
CA ASN A 457 -15.71 -16.83 -2.65
C ASN A 457 -14.29 -16.23 -2.73
N PRO A 458 -14.14 -14.96 -3.14
CA PRO A 458 -12.81 -14.40 -3.37
C PRO A 458 -11.91 -14.39 -2.13
N LEU A 459 -12.44 -14.41 -0.91
CA LEU A 459 -11.62 -14.41 0.32
C LEU A 459 -11.23 -15.81 0.83
N ASP A 460 -11.64 -16.90 0.16
CA ASP A 460 -11.20 -18.26 0.54
C ASP A 460 -9.70 -18.49 0.21
N TYR A 461 -9.09 -17.56 -0.53
CA TYR A 461 -7.69 -17.59 -0.94
C TYR A 461 -6.94 -16.38 -0.39
N ALA A 462 -5.68 -16.56 0.01
CA ALA A 462 -4.87 -15.51 0.64
C ALA A 462 -4.68 -14.28 -0.28
N GLU A 463 -4.47 -14.51 -1.57
CA GLU A 463 -4.31 -13.48 -2.60
C GLU A 463 -5.65 -13.04 -3.19
N GLY A 464 -6.71 -13.81 -2.97
CA GLY A 464 -8.02 -13.63 -3.60
C GLY A 464 -8.04 -13.90 -5.10
N ILE A 465 -9.10 -13.47 -5.80
CA ILE A 465 -9.13 -13.56 -7.28
C ILE A 465 -8.18 -12.52 -7.84
N THR A 466 -7.18 -12.96 -8.60
CA THR A 466 -6.09 -12.14 -9.13
C THR A 466 -6.18 -11.94 -10.63
N HIS A 467 -6.90 -12.83 -11.33
CA HIS A 467 -7.09 -12.75 -12.79
C HIS A 467 -8.52 -13.11 -13.17
N VAL A 468 -9.04 -12.38 -14.16
CA VAL A 468 -10.29 -12.71 -14.84
C VAL A 468 -10.08 -12.67 -16.34
N ASN A 469 -10.18 -13.82 -17.00
CA ASN A 469 -10.18 -13.88 -18.46
C ASN A 469 -11.60 -13.67 -18.96
N THR A 470 -11.76 -12.91 -20.03
CA THR A 470 -13.04 -12.67 -20.69
C THR A 470 -12.92 -12.90 -22.19
N ARG A 471 -14.02 -13.32 -22.83
CA ARG A 471 -14.17 -13.28 -24.30
C ARG A 471 -15.46 -12.57 -24.65
N GLN A 472 -15.40 -11.66 -25.62
CA GLN A 472 -16.56 -10.86 -26.02
C GLN A 472 -16.66 -10.68 -27.53
N TRP A 473 -17.87 -10.43 -27.99
CA TRP A 473 -18.14 -9.65 -29.19
C TRP A 473 -18.74 -8.32 -28.73
N PHE A 474 -20.06 -8.12 -28.84
CA PHE A 474 -20.78 -7.01 -28.20
C PHE A 474 -20.90 -7.19 -26.68
N GLU A 475 -21.28 -8.40 -26.25
CA GLU A 475 -21.41 -8.75 -24.84
C GLU A 475 -20.29 -9.71 -24.41
N PRO A 476 -19.82 -9.65 -23.15
CA PRO A 476 -18.95 -10.66 -22.58
C PRO A 476 -19.75 -11.95 -22.43
N ARG A 477 -19.23 -13.03 -23.02
CA ARG A 477 -19.93 -14.32 -23.13
C ARG A 477 -19.36 -15.42 -22.27
N TRP A 478 -18.11 -15.23 -21.84
CA TRP A 478 -17.34 -16.28 -21.26
C TRP A 478 -16.31 -15.69 -20.31
N PHE A 479 -16.21 -16.27 -19.11
CA PHE A 479 -15.28 -15.84 -18.08
C PHE A 479 -14.54 -17.03 -17.49
N GLU A 480 -13.29 -16.82 -17.11
CA GLU A 480 -12.53 -17.70 -16.21
C GLU A 480 -11.93 -16.87 -15.09
N PHE A 481 -12.04 -17.39 -13.87
CA PHE A 481 -11.54 -16.75 -12.66
C PHE A 481 -10.35 -17.54 -12.12
N TYR A 482 -9.28 -16.83 -11.74
CA TYR A 482 -8.09 -17.42 -11.16
C TYR A 482 -7.67 -16.70 -9.87
N SER A 483 -6.99 -17.43 -9.00
CA SER A 483 -6.28 -16.95 -7.81
C SER A 483 -4.78 -17.21 -7.96
N GLY A 484 -3.93 -16.46 -7.24
CA GLY A 484 -2.46 -16.59 -7.32
C GLY A 484 -1.84 -15.89 -8.54
N GLY A 485 -0.56 -16.08 -8.85
CA GLY A 485 -0.01 -15.68 -10.16
C GLY A 485 0.59 -14.27 -10.34
N TYR A 486 1.40 -13.79 -9.39
CA TYR A 486 2.48 -12.83 -9.72
C TYR A 486 3.83 -13.48 -9.44
N ASP A 487 3.98 -14.02 -8.21
CA ASP A 487 5.11 -14.85 -7.76
C ASP A 487 4.66 -16.24 -7.25
N THR A 488 3.39 -16.59 -7.47
CA THR A 488 2.78 -17.85 -6.98
C THR A 488 2.11 -18.62 -8.10
N GLU A 489 1.84 -19.91 -7.88
CA GLU A 489 1.13 -20.74 -8.85
C GLU A 489 -0.29 -20.22 -9.10
N LEU A 490 -0.67 -20.13 -10.38
CA LEU A 490 -2.03 -19.81 -10.80
C LEU A 490 -2.99 -20.96 -10.50
N LYS A 491 -4.06 -20.68 -9.75
CA LYS A 491 -5.10 -21.65 -9.37
C LYS A 491 -6.42 -21.29 -10.03
N PHE A 492 -6.87 -22.15 -10.94
CA PHE A 492 -8.17 -22.01 -11.59
C PHE A 492 -9.31 -22.18 -10.58
N GLN A 493 -10.29 -21.26 -10.62
CA GLN A 493 -11.42 -21.22 -9.69
C GLN A 493 -12.69 -21.73 -10.35
N ASN A 494 -13.14 -21.02 -11.38
CA ASN A 494 -14.39 -21.33 -12.03
C ASN A 494 -14.46 -20.71 -13.42
N LYS A 495 -15.39 -21.20 -14.22
CA LYS A 495 -15.69 -20.71 -15.56
C LYS A 495 -17.19 -20.53 -15.73
N CYS A 496 -17.61 -19.40 -16.28
CA CYS A 496 -19.02 -19.13 -16.55
C CYS A 496 -19.26 -18.71 -18.00
N GLY A 497 -20.49 -18.98 -18.47
CA GLY A 497 -20.95 -18.66 -19.81
C GLY A 497 -20.42 -19.59 -20.91
N THR A 498 -21.07 -19.53 -22.08
CA THR A 498 -20.62 -20.22 -23.30
C THR A 498 -20.73 -19.33 -24.54
N ILE A 499 -19.94 -19.69 -25.56
CA ILE A 499 -19.96 -19.08 -26.88
C ILE A 499 -20.51 -20.14 -27.82
N GLU A 500 -21.81 -20.03 -28.11
CA GLU A 500 -22.55 -20.94 -28.97
C GLU A 500 -23.38 -20.11 -29.94
N GLU A 501 -23.11 -20.25 -31.24
CA GLU A 501 -23.73 -19.48 -32.30
C GLU A 501 -24.26 -20.50 -33.32
N LYS A 502 -25.57 -20.70 -33.37
CA LYS A 502 -26.20 -21.77 -34.17
C LYS A 502 -26.51 -21.36 -35.60
N SER A 503 -26.85 -20.10 -35.80
CA SER A 503 -27.04 -19.48 -37.12
C SER A 503 -26.09 -18.29 -37.25
N PRO A 504 -24.76 -18.48 -37.24
CA PRO A 504 -23.86 -17.34 -37.39
C PRO A 504 -24.13 -16.64 -38.72
N PHE A 505 -24.03 -15.30 -38.76
CA PHE A 505 -24.22 -14.48 -39.96
C PHE A 505 -23.33 -14.89 -41.17
N TRP A 506 -22.37 -15.80 -40.95
CA TRP A 506 -21.35 -16.20 -41.90
C TRP A 506 -20.90 -17.64 -41.66
N ALA A 507 -20.53 -18.32 -42.75
CA ALA A 507 -20.21 -19.75 -42.76
C ALA A 507 -19.04 -20.16 -41.83
N ALA A 508 -18.10 -19.25 -41.54
CA ALA A 508 -16.94 -19.54 -40.69
C ALA A 508 -17.16 -19.30 -39.17
N GLY A 509 -18.30 -18.73 -38.74
CA GLY A 509 -18.68 -18.42 -37.34
C GLY A 509 -17.78 -17.47 -36.49
N PRO A 510 -18.33 -16.58 -35.64
CA PRO A 510 -17.64 -15.48 -34.91
C PRO A 510 -16.55 -15.87 -33.93
N TYR A 511 -16.37 -17.15 -33.71
CA TYR A 511 -15.40 -17.65 -32.75
C TYR A 511 -13.95 -17.26 -33.11
N ASN A 512 -13.46 -17.62 -34.30
CA ASN A 512 -12.03 -17.45 -34.64
C ASN A 512 -11.61 -16.00 -34.96
N TYR A 513 -12.56 -15.15 -35.35
CA TYR A 513 -12.25 -13.81 -35.85
C TYR A 513 -12.65 -12.68 -34.90
N ILE A 514 -13.52 -12.97 -33.93
CA ILE A 514 -13.98 -11.99 -32.93
C ILE A 514 -13.70 -12.48 -31.53
N TYR A 515 -14.29 -13.60 -31.11
CA TYR A 515 -14.23 -14.02 -29.72
C TYR A 515 -12.82 -14.47 -29.29
N GLN A 516 -12.11 -15.21 -30.15
CA GLN A 516 -10.75 -15.68 -29.87
C GLN A 516 -9.75 -14.50 -29.85
N PRO A 517 -9.71 -13.58 -30.83
CA PRO A 517 -8.89 -12.37 -30.72
C PRO A 517 -9.37 -11.41 -29.62
N GLY A 518 -10.66 -11.46 -29.26
CA GLY A 518 -11.30 -10.68 -28.19
C GLY A 518 -11.06 -11.19 -26.77
N VAL A 519 -10.26 -12.25 -26.61
CA VAL A 519 -9.78 -12.70 -25.29
C VAL A 519 -9.05 -11.56 -24.61
N ARG A 520 -9.39 -11.28 -23.35
CA ARG A 520 -8.64 -10.32 -22.51
C ARG A 520 -8.50 -10.87 -21.11
N THR A 521 -7.28 -10.80 -20.59
CA THR A 521 -7.02 -10.98 -19.16
C THR A 521 -7.19 -9.64 -18.47
N SER A 522 -7.95 -9.62 -17.38
CA SER A 522 -8.02 -8.49 -16.46
C SER A 522 -7.25 -8.88 -15.21
N GLN A 523 -6.14 -8.18 -14.96
CA GLN A 523 -5.27 -8.35 -13.80
C GLN A 523 -4.55 -7.04 -13.54
N ILE A 524 -4.15 -6.83 -12.30
CA ILE A 524 -3.15 -5.84 -11.92
C ILE A 524 -2.17 -6.56 -10.97
N PRO A 525 -0.85 -6.56 -11.25
CA PRO A 525 0.11 -7.24 -10.39
C PRO A 525 0.01 -6.79 -8.93
N GLU A 526 0.15 -7.72 -7.99
CA GLU A 526 0.01 -7.45 -6.55
C GLU A 526 -1.36 -6.85 -6.13
N HIS A 527 -2.44 -7.22 -6.83
CA HIS A 527 -3.81 -6.83 -6.50
C HIS A 527 -4.77 -8.02 -6.44
N ARG A 528 -5.94 -7.77 -5.84
CA ARG A 528 -7.06 -8.69 -5.74
C ARG A 528 -8.35 -8.05 -6.23
N LEU A 529 -9.24 -8.85 -6.80
CA LEU A 529 -10.58 -8.41 -7.20
C LEU A 529 -11.35 -7.94 -5.97
N SER A 530 -11.88 -6.73 -6.07
CA SER A 530 -12.58 -6.01 -4.99
C SER A 530 -13.97 -5.55 -5.41
N TRP A 531 -14.25 -5.49 -6.70
CA TRP A 531 -15.55 -5.13 -7.22
C TRP A 531 -15.84 -5.77 -8.59
N MET A 532 -17.12 -6.02 -8.87
CA MET A 532 -17.59 -6.43 -10.18
C MET A 532 -18.96 -5.78 -10.44
N THR A 533 -19.07 -4.99 -11.50
CA THR A 533 -20.34 -4.37 -11.94
C THR A 533 -20.98 -5.21 -13.03
N TYR A 534 -22.31 -5.31 -13.04
CA TYR A 534 -23.07 -5.96 -14.10
C TYR A 534 -24.05 -4.96 -14.68
N GLU A 535 -23.86 -4.64 -15.96
CA GLU A 535 -24.73 -3.74 -16.70
C GLU A 535 -25.51 -4.54 -17.75
N PRO A 536 -26.86 -4.53 -17.72
CA PRO A 536 -27.65 -5.25 -18.70
C PRO A 536 -27.64 -4.54 -20.05
N VAL A 537 -27.78 -5.30 -21.13
CA VAL A 537 -28.03 -4.77 -22.49
C VAL A 537 -29.21 -3.79 -22.52
N ARG A 538 -29.24 -2.87 -23.48
CA ARG A 538 -30.37 -1.93 -23.66
C ARG A 538 -31.66 -2.66 -24.03
N GLU A 539 -32.81 -2.11 -23.62
CA GLU A 539 -34.13 -2.75 -23.75
C GLU A 539 -34.52 -3.13 -25.17
N ASN A 540 -34.05 -2.37 -26.16
CA ASN A 540 -34.30 -2.57 -27.58
C ASN A 540 -33.07 -3.13 -28.34
N ALA A 541 -32.11 -3.76 -27.65
CA ALA A 541 -30.96 -4.39 -28.31
C ALA A 541 -31.42 -5.62 -29.10
N PRO A 542 -31.24 -5.65 -30.43
CA PRO A 542 -31.55 -6.84 -31.22
C PRO A 542 -30.48 -7.92 -31.01
N PHE A 543 -30.81 -9.16 -31.42
CA PHE A 543 -29.93 -10.34 -31.38
C PHE A 543 -29.53 -10.85 -29.99
N VAL A 544 -29.97 -10.18 -28.93
CA VAL A 544 -29.75 -10.54 -27.52
C VAL A 544 -31.08 -10.65 -26.79
N TYR A 545 -31.03 -10.87 -25.48
CA TYR A 545 -32.24 -11.04 -24.67
C TYR A 545 -32.42 -9.95 -23.59
N PRO A 546 -32.83 -8.71 -23.96
CA PRO A 546 -33.04 -7.63 -23.00
C PRO A 546 -34.15 -7.90 -21.99
N GLN A 547 -35.19 -8.64 -22.37
CA GLN A 547 -36.29 -9.05 -21.48
C GLN A 547 -35.82 -9.91 -20.32
N TYR A 548 -34.69 -10.61 -20.49
CA TYR A 548 -34.03 -11.38 -19.43
C TYR A 548 -32.86 -10.64 -18.79
N LYS A 549 -32.66 -9.37 -19.15
CA LYS A 549 -31.58 -8.50 -18.68
C LYS A 549 -30.19 -9.11 -18.90
N GLN A 550 -29.96 -9.76 -20.06
CA GLN A 550 -28.66 -10.33 -20.43
C GLN A 550 -27.51 -9.33 -20.19
N LEU A 551 -26.35 -9.84 -19.75
CA LEU A 551 -25.15 -9.05 -19.48
C LEU A 551 -24.74 -8.30 -20.75
N GLY A 552 -24.69 -6.98 -20.65
CA GLY A 552 -24.18 -6.07 -21.67
C GLY A 552 -22.73 -5.71 -21.44
N ALA A 553 -22.39 -5.27 -20.22
CA ALA A 553 -21.03 -4.89 -19.85
C ALA A 553 -20.66 -5.19 -18.39
N VAL A 554 -19.37 -5.31 -18.13
CA VAL A 554 -18.77 -5.58 -16.82
C VAL A 554 -17.58 -4.64 -16.57
N ALA A 555 -17.52 -4.07 -15.37
CA ALA A 555 -16.34 -3.41 -14.83
C ALA A 555 -15.76 -4.24 -13.69
N LEU A 556 -14.43 -4.32 -13.58
CA LEU A 556 -13.74 -5.06 -12.53
C LEU A 556 -12.85 -4.10 -11.74
N GLY A 557 -13.06 -4.03 -10.42
CA GLY A 557 -12.29 -3.22 -9.47
C GLY A 557 -11.27 -4.05 -8.72
N TRP A 558 -10.12 -3.45 -8.40
CA TRP A 558 -8.94 -4.11 -7.85
C TRP A 558 -8.34 -3.29 -6.71
N THR A 559 -8.06 -3.94 -5.57
CA THR A 559 -7.36 -3.32 -4.42
C THR A 559 -6.00 -3.95 -4.23
N SER A 560 -5.04 -3.17 -3.72
CA SER A 560 -3.66 -3.63 -3.49
C SER A 560 -3.62 -4.76 -2.45
N ASN A 561 -2.70 -5.71 -2.66
CA ASN A 561 -2.39 -6.75 -1.68
C ASN A 561 -1.70 -6.22 -0.42
N SER A 562 -1.24 -4.97 -0.42
CA SER A 562 -0.69 -4.29 0.77
C SER A 562 -1.73 -4.07 1.89
N VAL A 563 -3.03 -4.08 1.55
CA VAL A 563 -4.09 -3.79 2.53
C VAL A 563 -4.34 -5.00 3.43
N ASP A 564 -4.26 -4.79 4.75
CA ASP A 564 -4.50 -5.84 5.74
C ASP A 564 -6.00 -6.05 6.00
N GLN A 565 -6.46 -7.31 6.02
CA GLN A 565 -7.85 -7.65 6.35
C GLN A 565 -8.21 -7.44 7.82
N LYS A 566 -7.20 -7.33 8.71
CA LYS A 566 -7.39 -7.36 10.15
C LYS A 566 -7.14 -6.04 10.85
N ASN A 567 -6.72 -4.98 10.16
CA ASN A 567 -6.29 -3.73 10.79
C ASN A 567 -5.34 -4.01 11.97
N ALA A 568 -4.39 -4.93 11.80
CA ALA A 568 -3.49 -5.37 12.84
C ALA A 568 -2.39 -4.33 13.08
N ILE A 569 -2.17 -3.98 14.34
CA ILE A 569 -1.04 -3.14 14.76
C ILE A 569 0.19 -4.00 15.09
N ASP A 570 1.35 -3.56 14.61
CA ASP A 570 2.66 -4.19 14.82
C ASP A 570 3.28 -3.77 16.17
N LEU A 571 4.04 -4.68 16.82
CA LEU A 571 4.74 -4.40 18.08
C LEU A 571 6.09 -3.70 17.91
N ASP A 572 6.62 -3.69 16.69
CA ASP A 572 7.98 -3.24 16.37
C ASP A 572 8.03 -2.29 15.16
N LYS A 573 6.88 -1.95 14.58
CA LYS A 573 6.76 -1.05 13.44
C LYS A 573 5.68 -0.01 13.67
N ILE A 574 5.89 1.17 13.11
CA ILE A 574 4.84 2.17 12.98
C ILE A 574 3.77 1.60 12.06
N THR A 575 2.55 1.42 12.58
CA THR A 575 1.41 0.97 11.76
C THR A 575 0.66 2.18 11.25
N SER A 576 0.64 2.38 9.94
CA SER A 576 -0.08 3.46 9.28
C SER A 576 -1.44 2.94 8.79
N LEU A 577 -2.52 3.28 9.50
CA LEU A 577 -3.87 2.76 9.25
C LEU A 577 -4.75 3.82 8.56
N PRO A 578 -5.09 3.67 7.27
CA PRO A 578 -5.96 4.61 6.57
C PRO A 578 -7.37 4.67 7.20
N ALA A 579 -7.91 5.88 7.38
CA ALA A 579 -9.19 6.10 8.03
C ALA A 579 -10.37 5.48 7.27
N VAL A 580 -10.23 5.33 5.94
CA VAL A 580 -11.21 4.65 5.09
C VAL A 580 -11.35 3.16 5.39
N LYS A 581 -10.45 2.54 6.17
CA LYS A 581 -10.60 1.18 6.69
C LYS A 581 -11.51 1.10 7.92
N GLY A 582 -12.21 2.18 8.23
CA GLY A 582 -13.30 2.21 9.20
C GLY A 582 -14.45 1.27 8.85
N ASN A 583 -15.24 0.95 9.87
CA ASN A 583 -16.41 0.08 9.76
C ASN A 583 -17.73 0.88 9.70
N GLU A 584 -17.73 2.15 10.14
CA GLU A 584 -18.93 2.96 10.23
C GLU A 584 -18.61 4.46 10.13
N ILE A 585 -19.52 5.22 9.51
CA ILE A 585 -19.55 6.68 9.57
C ILE A 585 -20.94 7.07 10.07
N ARG A 586 -21.00 7.90 11.11
CA ARG A 586 -22.23 8.41 11.75
C ARG A 586 -22.33 9.92 11.58
N GLY A 587 -23.56 10.43 11.59
CA GLY A 587 -23.81 11.85 11.43
C GLY A 587 -23.37 12.36 10.04
N PRO A 588 -23.03 13.65 9.91
CA PRO A 588 -22.66 14.27 8.62
C PRO A 588 -21.21 13.97 8.20
N GLY A 589 -20.85 12.69 8.11
CA GLY A 589 -19.58 12.22 7.55
C GLY A 589 -19.76 11.54 6.19
N SER A 590 -18.68 11.47 5.40
CA SER A 590 -18.65 10.78 4.10
C SER A 590 -17.24 10.35 3.73
N VAL A 591 -17.10 9.53 2.68
CA VAL A 591 -15.79 9.27 2.05
C VAL A 591 -15.68 10.13 0.80
N VAL A 592 -14.51 10.75 0.61
CA VAL A 592 -14.21 11.61 -0.55
C VAL A 592 -12.95 11.12 -1.24
N ARG A 593 -12.84 11.42 -2.54
CA ARG A 593 -11.63 11.09 -3.32
C ARG A 593 -10.41 11.77 -2.70
N GLY A 594 -9.32 11.02 -2.54
CA GLY A 594 -8.06 11.58 -2.09
C GLY A 594 -7.45 12.52 -3.14
N PRO A 595 -6.52 13.40 -2.76
CA PRO A 595 -5.86 14.34 -3.67
C PRO A 595 -4.87 13.66 -4.64
N GLY A 596 -4.60 12.36 -4.46
CA GLY A 596 -3.62 11.58 -5.22
C GLY A 596 -2.34 11.26 -4.44
N SER A 597 -2.03 12.00 -3.38
CA SER A 597 -0.80 11.81 -2.56
C SER A 597 -1.04 11.05 -1.25
N THR A 598 -2.16 10.33 -1.13
CA THR A 598 -2.60 9.66 0.11
C THR A 598 -2.74 8.14 -0.05
N GLY A 599 -2.52 7.61 -1.26
CA GLY A 599 -2.63 6.17 -1.55
C GLY A 599 -4.07 5.63 -1.52
N GLY A 600 -5.06 6.50 -1.35
CA GLY A 600 -6.47 6.15 -1.22
C GLY A 600 -7.38 7.34 -0.95
N ASN A 601 -8.64 7.03 -0.69
CA ASN A 601 -9.67 8.01 -0.35
C ASN A 601 -9.49 8.54 1.09
N LEU A 602 -10.19 9.62 1.41
CA LEU A 602 -10.20 10.26 2.74
C LEU A 602 -11.57 10.14 3.39
N VAL A 603 -11.62 10.22 4.71
CA VAL A 603 -12.86 10.38 5.46
C VAL A 603 -13.08 11.87 5.73
N LEU A 604 -14.19 12.42 5.24
CA LEU A 604 -14.61 13.79 5.50
C LEU A 604 -15.64 13.82 6.62
N LEU A 605 -15.34 14.53 7.70
CA LEU A 605 -16.25 14.73 8.83
C LEU A 605 -16.66 16.19 8.91
N ASN A 606 -17.92 16.50 8.65
CA ASN A 606 -18.48 17.81 9.02
C ASN A 606 -18.70 17.85 10.54
N PRO A 607 -18.93 19.02 11.15
CA PRO A 607 -19.26 19.10 12.57
C PRO A 607 -20.40 18.14 12.94
N THR A 608 -20.24 17.42 14.05
CA THR A 608 -21.03 16.27 14.55
C THR A 608 -20.83 14.94 13.80
N GLY A 609 -20.04 14.90 12.72
CA GLY A 609 -19.69 13.66 12.01
C GLY A 609 -18.70 12.82 12.81
N GLU A 610 -18.88 11.50 12.79
CA GLU A 610 -18.02 10.54 13.47
C GLU A 610 -17.62 9.41 12.52
N VAL A 611 -16.36 8.98 12.55
CA VAL A 611 -15.93 7.71 11.93
C VAL A 611 -15.47 6.75 13.00
N SER A 612 -15.83 5.48 12.81
CA SER A 612 -15.42 4.39 13.68
C SER A 612 -14.51 3.40 12.95
N ILE A 613 -13.43 2.98 13.61
CA ILE A 613 -12.41 2.09 13.06
C ILE A 613 -12.10 1.00 14.08
N THR A 614 -12.39 -0.25 13.75
CA THR A 614 -11.94 -1.40 14.55
C THR A 614 -10.49 -1.73 14.23
N VAL A 615 -9.69 -1.93 15.27
CA VAL A 615 -8.26 -2.21 15.21
C VAL A 615 -8.00 -3.55 15.91
N SER A 616 -7.21 -4.43 15.29
CA SER A 616 -6.74 -5.65 15.93
C SER A 616 -5.38 -5.43 16.58
N GLN A 617 -5.19 -5.98 17.77
CA GLN A 617 -3.93 -5.89 18.51
C GLN A 617 -3.45 -7.28 18.96
N PRO A 618 -2.14 -7.46 19.15
CA PRO A 618 -1.60 -8.66 19.79
C PRO A 618 -2.07 -8.76 21.25
N ILE A 619 -2.43 -9.96 21.70
CA ILE A 619 -2.71 -10.21 23.12
C ILE A 619 -1.36 -10.31 23.84
N LEU A 620 -1.03 -9.29 24.63
CA LEU A 620 0.23 -9.24 25.38
C LEU A 620 0.01 -9.83 26.78
N ASN A 621 0.56 -11.02 27.02
CA ASN A 621 0.53 -11.71 28.32
C ASN A 621 1.52 -11.13 29.36
N LYS A 622 2.07 -9.93 29.11
CA LYS A 622 3.02 -9.25 30.00
C LYS A 622 2.48 -7.88 30.42
N PRO A 623 2.31 -7.59 31.72
CA PRO A 623 2.07 -6.24 32.22
C PRO A 623 3.24 -5.32 31.79
N GLY A 624 2.94 -4.15 31.20
CA GLY A 624 3.96 -3.18 30.77
C GLY A 624 4.50 -3.36 29.34
N ALA A 625 3.95 -4.29 28.56
CA ALA A 625 4.29 -4.41 27.14
C ALA A 625 3.59 -3.31 26.32
N GLY A 626 4.29 -2.19 26.14
CA GLY A 626 4.19 -1.22 25.04
C GLY A 626 2.89 -0.44 24.87
N TYR A 627 2.84 0.80 25.35
CA TYR A 627 1.84 1.76 24.89
C TYR A 627 2.09 2.13 23.41
N TYR A 628 1.08 2.54 22.68
CA TYR A 628 1.27 3.10 21.34
C TYR A 628 1.15 4.62 21.43
N HIS A 629 2.18 5.34 21.01
CA HIS A 629 2.00 6.75 20.72
C HIS A 629 1.15 6.86 19.45
N VAL A 630 0.12 7.71 19.50
CA VAL A 630 -0.87 7.78 18.41
C VAL A 630 -0.91 9.18 17.84
N ARG A 631 -0.87 9.26 16.51
CA ARG A 631 -1.04 10.51 15.76
C ARG A 631 -2.02 10.35 14.62
N ILE A 632 -2.78 11.39 14.34
CA ILE A 632 -3.78 11.42 13.28
C ILE A 632 -3.32 12.38 12.20
N ARG A 633 -3.19 11.89 10.96
CA ARG A 633 -2.88 12.74 9.80
C ARG A 633 -4.17 13.32 9.24
N TYR A 634 -4.28 14.64 9.20
CA TYR A 634 -5.51 15.35 8.82
C TYR A 634 -5.24 16.61 7.99
N ALA A 635 -6.28 17.09 7.32
CA ALA A 635 -6.38 18.45 6.78
C ALA A 635 -7.72 19.07 7.18
N ALA A 636 -7.79 20.36 7.46
CA ALA A 636 -9.03 21.01 7.91
C ALA A 636 -9.22 22.40 7.30
N ILE A 637 -10.48 22.76 7.02
CA ILE A 637 -10.82 24.05 6.41
C ILE A 637 -11.04 25.19 7.42
N ALA A 638 -11.09 24.88 8.72
CA ALA A 638 -11.21 25.83 9.81
C ALA A 638 -10.59 25.23 11.09
N ASN A 639 -10.27 26.06 12.07
CA ASN A 639 -9.92 25.56 13.41
C ASN A 639 -11.15 24.88 14.03
N GLY A 640 -10.92 23.83 14.82
CA GLY A 640 -12.03 23.08 15.41
C GLY A 640 -11.58 22.11 16.50
N LYS A 641 -12.48 21.20 16.87
CA LYS A 641 -12.26 20.23 17.95
C LYS A 641 -12.56 18.82 17.47
N LEU A 642 -11.60 17.90 17.63
CA LEU A 642 -11.75 16.49 17.33
C LEU A 642 -11.72 15.71 18.65
N ASN A 643 -12.82 15.03 18.96
CA ASN A 643 -12.87 14.08 20.07
C ASN A 643 -12.39 12.72 19.58
N VAL A 644 -11.43 12.16 20.30
CA VAL A 644 -10.82 10.86 20.03
C VAL A 644 -11.21 9.94 21.18
N LYS A 645 -11.89 8.85 20.84
CA LYS A 645 -12.32 7.84 21.79
C LYS A 645 -11.68 6.51 21.48
N ARG A 646 -11.38 5.76 22.53
CA ARG A 646 -11.02 4.35 22.44
C ARG A 646 -12.06 3.55 23.21
N SER A 647 -12.67 2.58 22.54
CA SER A 647 -13.69 1.71 23.11
C SER A 647 -13.27 0.25 23.02
N VAL A 648 -13.58 -0.51 24.07
CA VAL A 648 -13.28 -1.95 24.15
C VAL A 648 -14.56 -2.65 24.61
N ASN A 649 -15.00 -3.69 23.89
CA ASN A 649 -16.25 -4.40 24.18
C ASN A 649 -17.46 -3.45 24.35
N SER A 650 -17.56 -2.42 23.48
CA SER A 650 -18.58 -1.37 23.52
C SER A 650 -18.56 -0.44 24.74
N SER A 651 -17.51 -0.50 25.58
CA SER A 651 -17.29 0.43 26.69
C SER A 651 -16.16 1.38 26.36
N THR A 652 -16.44 2.69 26.37
CA THR A 652 -15.44 3.74 26.17
C THR A 652 -14.47 3.74 27.34
N GLN A 653 -13.21 3.47 27.04
CA GLN A 653 -12.11 3.44 28.00
C GLN A 653 -11.53 4.86 28.19
N GLU A 654 -11.31 5.56 27.08
CA GLU A 654 -10.82 6.93 27.06
C GLU A 654 -11.59 7.76 26.02
N SER A 655 -11.76 9.05 26.31
CA SER A 655 -12.37 10.04 25.42
C SER A 655 -11.76 11.40 25.73
N VAL A 656 -11.03 11.96 24.77
CA VAL A 656 -10.33 13.24 24.94
C VAL A 656 -10.53 14.09 23.69
N THR A 657 -10.82 15.38 23.90
CA THR A 657 -10.98 16.35 22.82
C THR A 657 -9.70 17.14 22.60
N TYR A 658 -9.31 17.25 21.34
CA TYR A 658 -8.13 17.97 20.87
C TYR A 658 -8.52 19.13 19.96
N ASP A 659 -7.86 20.26 20.12
CA ASP A 659 -7.97 21.38 19.18
C ASP A 659 -7.15 21.05 17.92
N TYR A 660 -7.76 21.17 16.75
CA TYR A 660 -7.08 21.10 15.46
C TYR A 660 -7.09 22.45 14.76
N LYS A 661 -6.10 22.68 13.90
CA LYS A 661 -5.92 23.94 13.19
C LYS A 661 -6.45 23.84 11.76
N GLN A 662 -6.85 24.98 11.21
CA GLN A 662 -7.03 25.13 9.78
C GLN A 662 -5.69 24.92 9.08
N THR A 663 -5.69 24.04 8.08
CA THR A 663 -4.49 23.72 7.28
C THR A 663 -4.68 23.97 5.79
N THR A 664 -5.92 24.17 5.34
CA THR A 664 -6.23 24.51 3.95
C THR A 664 -7.41 25.48 3.87
N ALA A 665 -7.51 26.21 2.76
CA ALA A 665 -8.69 26.99 2.42
C ALA A 665 -9.71 26.18 1.60
N ARG A 666 -9.24 25.24 0.76
CA ARG A 666 -10.09 24.37 -0.06
C ARG A 666 -9.32 23.24 -0.72
N ASP A 667 -8.24 23.58 -1.44
CA ASP A 667 -7.49 22.60 -2.23
C ASP A 667 -6.54 21.80 -1.33
N LEU A 668 -6.47 20.49 -1.56
CA LEU A 668 -5.63 19.58 -0.78
C LEU A 668 -4.29 19.38 -1.50
N THR A 669 -3.27 20.08 -1.03
CA THR A 669 -1.86 19.91 -1.41
C THR A 669 -1.13 19.04 -0.39
N TYR A 670 0.13 18.66 -0.65
CA TYR A 670 0.95 17.94 0.32
C TYR A 670 1.03 18.68 1.67
N SER A 671 1.38 19.96 1.64
CA SER A 671 1.47 20.85 2.82
C SER A 671 0.14 21.14 3.52
N SER A 672 -1.00 20.77 2.94
CA SER A 672 -2.30 20.86 3.59
C SER A 672 -2.48 19.84 4.72
N PHE A 673 -1.67 18.78 4.77
CA PHE A 673 -1.78 17.74 5.79
C PHE A 673 -0.82 17.96 6.95
N GLN A 674 -1.31 17.75 8.17
CA GLN A 674 -0.54 17.82 9.41
C GLN A 674 -0.86 16.63 10.31
N TYR A 675 -0.09 16.48 11.38
CA TYR A 675 -0.31 15.45 12.40
C TYR A 675 -0.88 16.09 13.67
N LEU A 676 -1.90 15.45 14.22
CA LEU A 676 -2.44 15.73 15.54
C LEU A 676 -1.99 14.61 16.49
N GLU A 677 -1.14 14.94 17.44
CA GLU A 677 -0.72 14.02 18.49
C GLU A 677 -1.85 13.86 19.52
N VAL A 678 -2.17 12.62 19.88
CA VAL A 678 -3.23 12.29 20.82
C VAL A 678 -2.69 11.44 21.97
N TYR A 679 -3.55 11.11 22.94
CA TYR A 679 -3.15 10.31 24.09
C TYR A 679 -2.66 8.94 23.66
N ASP A 680 -1.72 8.37 24.42
CA ASP A 680 -1.16 7.07 24.12
C ASP A 680 -2.21 5.96 24.32
N PHE A 681 -2.22 4.99 23.40
CA PHE A 681 -3.16 3.88 23.44
C PHE A 681 -2.54 2.70 24.16
N ASN A 682 -3.15 2.32 25.28
CA ASN A 682 -2.64 1.22 26.08
C ASN A 682 -3.21 -0.11 25.57
N PRO A 683 -2.38 -1.07 25.12
CA PRO A 683 -2.89 -2.34 24.64
C PRO A 683 -3.68 -3.04 25.75
N VAL A 684 -4.82 -3.60 25.36
CA VAL A 684 -5.72 -4.27 26.30
C VAL A 684 -5.19 -5.69 26.51
N THR A 685 -4.87 -6.05 27.76
CA THR A 685 -4.35 -7.38 28.10
C THR A 685 -5.37 -8.51 27.92
N THR A 686 -6.65 -8.19 27.77
CA THR A 686 -7.77 -9.15 27.72
C THR A 686 -8.60 -9.13 26.44
N ALA A 687 -8.37 -8.18 25.51
CA ALA A 687 -9.13 -8.06 24.27
C ALA A 687 -8.22 -7.97 23.05
N SER A 688 -8.47 -8.79 22.03
CA SER A 688 -7.71 -8.79 20.78
C SER A 688 -8.06 -7.64 19.84
N GLN A 689 -9.10 -6.85 20.15
CA GLN A 689 -9.57 -5.74 19.34
C GLN A 689 -10.05 -4.56 20.20
N PHE A 690 -9.95 -3.36 19.65
CA PHE A 690 -10.57 -2.14 20.17
C PHE A 690 -11.09 -1.29 19.01
N GLU A 691 -11.90 -0.29 19.35
CA GLU A 691 -12.49 0.64 18.38
C GLU A 691 -11.97 2.05 18.64
N VAL A 692 -11.60 2.75 17.57
CA VAL A 692 -11.22 4.17 17.59
C VAL A 692 -12.34 4.96 16.96
N LEU A 693 -12.89 5.91 17.71
CA LEU A 693 -13.93 6.82 17.22
C LEU A 693 -13.37 8.22 17.14
N LEU A 694 -13.50 8.85 15.98
CA LEU A 694 -13.10 10.24 15.74
C LEU A 694 -14.34 11.06 15.47
N THR A 695 -14.72 11.94 16.40
CA THR A 695 -15.88 12.84 16.26
C THR A 695 -15.42 14.28 16.04
N ASN A 696 -15.85 14.92 14.95
CA ASN A 696 -15.64 16.35 14.77
C ASN A 696 -16.67 17.12 15.62
N GLU A 697 -16.30 17.64 16.78
CA GLU A 697 -17.24 18.30 17.71
C GLU A 697 -17.57 19.74 17.32
N SER A 698 -16.64 20.45 16.69
CA SER A 698 -16.82 21.85 16.29
C SER A 698 -15.81 22.27 15.23
N GLY A 699 -16.04 23.44 14.62
CA GLY A 699 -15.17 23.99 13.57
C GLY A 699 -15.80 23.82 12.19
N GLY A 700 -14.99 23.43 11.21
CA GLY A 700 -15.40 23.13 9.85
C GLY A 700 -15.15 21.67 9.48
N PRO A 701 -15.44 21.27 8.23
CA PRO A 701 -15.05 19.98 7.70
C PRO A 701 -13.57 19.66 7.92
N ILE A 702 -13.31 18.45 8.42
CA ILE A 702 -11.98 17.87 8.60
C ILE A 702 -11.86 16.60 7.75
N TYR A 703 -10.76 16.51 7.00
CA TYR A 703 -10.37 15.36 6.20
C TYR A 703 -9.39 14.52 7.02
N ILE A 704 -9.77 13.28 7.33
CA ILE A 704 -8.91 12.31 8.02
C ILE A 704 -8.31 11.37 6.98
N ASP A 705 -6.98 11.32 6.94
CA ASP A 705 -6.23 10.43 6.05
C ASP A 705 -5.97 9.09 6.73
N LYS A 706 -5.29 9.12 7.88
CA LYS A 706 -4.83 7.92 8.58
C LYS A 706 -4.57 8.17 10.06
N ILE A 707 -4.54 7.08 10.81
CA ILE A 707 -4.11 7.00 12.19
C ILE A 707 -2.79 6.21 12.20
N GLU A 708 -1.76 6.72 12.88
CA GLU A 708 -0.49 6.03 13.01
C GLU A 708 -0.27 5.60 14.45
N PHE A 709 0.02 4.31 14.64
CA PHE A 709 0.35 3.70 15.92
C PHE A 709 1.86 3.46 15.97
N ILE A 710 2.55 4.16 16.86
CA ILE A 710 4.00 4.09 17.03
C ILE A 710 4.25 3.26 18.30
N PRO A 711 4.82 2.04 18.18
CA PRO A 711 4.98 1.19 19.35
C PRO A 711 6.02 1.80 20.29
N PHE A 712 5.64 1.99 21.55
CA PHE A 712 6.59 2.27 22.61
C PHE A 712 7.30 0.96 22.96
N GLN A 713 8.39 0.67 22.26
CA GLN A 713 9.35 -0.27 22.82
C GLN A 713 9.95 0.43 24.02
N GLY A 714 9.75 -0.12 25.23
CA GLY A 714 10.65 0.16 26.32
C GLY A 714 12.03 -0.13 25.76
N THR A 715 12.75 0.93 25.41
CA THR A 715 13.88 0.82 24.48
C THR A 715 14.80 -0.29 24.98
N THR A 716 15.10 -1.30 24.17
CA THR A 716 16.44 -1.89 24.25
C THR A 716 17.34 -0.71 23.96
N GLY A 717 17.84 -0.09 25.03
CA GLY A 717 18.39 1.25 24.95
C GLY A 717 19.50 1.32 23.91
N PRO A 718 19.71 2.48 23.28
CA PRO A 718 21.06 2.79 22.81
C PRO A 718 22.05 2.54 23.96
N GLU A 719 23.30 2.18 23.64
CA GLU A 719 24.41 2.29 24.58
C GLU A 719 24.26 3.61 25.34
N ALA A 720 24.28 3.52 26.68
CA ALA A 720 24.11 4.70 27.52
C ALA A 720 25.08 5.80 27.04
N PRO A 721 24.64 7.07 26.96
CA PRO A 721 25.59 8.16 26.82
C PRO A 721 26.63 8.00 27.91
N GLY A 722 27.92 8.06 27.55
CA GLY A 722 29.05 7.66 28.38
C GLY A 722 29.06 8.26 29.79
N ILE A 723 28.34 7.62 30.71
CA ILE A 723 28.43 7.82 32.16
C ILE A 723 29.50 6.83 32.63
N PRO A 724 30.73 7.29 32.94
CA PRO A 724 31.74 6.40 33.47
C PRO A 724 31.23 5.66 34.70
N ALA A 725 31.37 4.34 34.68
CA ALA A 725 31.16 3.48 35.84
C ALA A 725 32.19 3.80 36.93
N ASP A 726 31.87 3.48 38.19
CA ASP A 726 32.74 3.67 39.36
C ASP A 726 33.04 5.14 39.71
N ILE A 727 32.15 6.05 39.33
CA ILE A 727 32.20 7.48 39.69
C ILE A 727 30.95 7.87 40.49
N TYR A 728 31.09 8.90 41.32
CA TYR A 728 30.01 9.49 42.10
C TYR A 728 29.28 10.61 41.32
N TYR A 729 27.96 10.61 41.42
CA TYR A 729 27.07 11.61 40.84
C TYR A 729 26.13 12.17 41.89
N THR A 730 25.73 13.42 41.74
CA THR A 730 24.48 13.90 42.37
C THR A 730 23.32 13.65 41.41
N ILE A 731 22.15 13.33 41.97
CA ILE A 731 20.91 13.12 41.21
C ILE A 731 19.94 14.23 41.59
N SER A 732 19.66 15.14 40.65
CA SER A 732 18.76 16.29 40.84
C SER A 732 17.48 16.12 40.02
N PRO A 733 16.28 16.25 40.59
CA PRO A 733 15.04 16.16 39.83
C PRO A 733 14.85 17.38 38.91
N ALA A 734 14.38 17.19 37.68
CA ALA A 734 14.19 18.26 36.70
C ALA A 734 13.13 19.30 37.13
N ILE A 735 12.20 18.90 38.00
CA ILE A 735 11.19 19.78 38.58
C ILE A 735 11.75 20.86 39.51
N ASP A 736 12.98 20.69 40.04
CA ASP A 736 13.71 21.74 40.76
C ASP A 736 15.21 21.41 40.89
N GLU A 737 15.99 21.79 39.88
CA GLU A 737 17.42 21.46 39.79
C GLU A 737 18.34 22.25 40.73
N ASN A 738 17.93 23.45 41.16
CA ASN A 738 18.83 24.39 41.82
C ASN A 738 18.84 24.26 43.35
N TYR A 739 17.85 23.56 43.92
CA TYR A 739 17.66 23.50 45.36
C TYR A 739 17.69 22.08 45.95
N TYR A 740 17.60 21.02 45.15
CA TYR A 740 17.37 19.66 45.64
C TYR A 740 18.25 18.59 44.97
N THR A 741 18.81 17.71 45.80
CA THR A 741 19.49 16.47 45.39
C THR A 741 18.95 15.32 46.23
N ILE A 742 18.79 14.13 45.63
CA ILE A 742 18.34 12.96 46.38
C ILE A 742 19.38 12.61 47.46
N GLY A 743 18.99 12.69 48.74
CA GLY A 743 19.85 12.38 49.90
C GLY A 743 20.83 13.48 50.36
N GLY A 744 20.70 14.74 49.93
CA GLY A 744 21.59 15.86 50.29
C GLY A 744 21.24 16.62 51.59
N SER A 745 22.21 17.38 52.14
CA SER A 745 22.13 18.06 53.45
C SER A 745 21.28 19.33 53.50
N THR A 746 20.91 19.91 52.35
CA THR A 746 20.19 21.20 52.30
C THR A 746 18.67 21.02 52.37
N ILE A 747 18.07 20.08 51.61
CA ILE A 747 16.66 19.64 51.73
C ILE A 747 16.51 18.20 51.17
N TRP A 748 15.82 17.31 51.90
CA TRP A 748 15.82 15.84 51.70
C TRP A 748 14.71 15.32 50.79
N LEU A 749 15.02 14.52 49.77
CA LEU A 749 14.11 13.50 49.22
C LEU A 749 14.47 12.16 49.90
N SER A 750 13.51 11.53 50.57
CA SER A 750 13.75 10.33 51.39
C SER A 750 13.41 9.04 50.63
N LEU A 751 14.18 7.99 50.91
CA LEU A 751 13.81 6.61 50.60
C LEU A 751 13.14 6.03 51.85
N LYS A 752 12.32 4.98 51.69
CA LYS A 752 11.83 4.26 52.86
C LYS A 752 13.01 3.49 53.45
N GLU A 753 13.63 4.04 54.50
CA GLU A 753 14.85 3.49 55.11
C GLU A 753 14.55 2.19 55.87
N SER A 754 15.36 1.16 55.62
CA SER A 754 15.45 -0.05 56.47
C SER A 754 16.90 -0.30 56.94
N PHE A 755 17.81 0.63 56.67
CA PHE A 755 19.25 0.54 56.98
C PHE A 755 19.82 1.91 57.39
N SER A 756 20.87 1.88 58.20
CA SER A 756 21.41 3.01 58.98
C SER A 756 22.45 3.91 58.28
N ASN A 757 22.63 3.79 56.96
CA ASN A 757 23.58 4.64 56.21
C ASN A 757 22.97 5.15 54.88
N PRO A 758 22.26 6.29 54.89
CA PRO A 758 21.89 7.00 53.66
C PRO A 758 23.15 7.51 52.92
N PRO A 759 23.05 7.86 51.62
CA PRO A 759 24.17 8.46 50.91
C PRO A 759 24.62 9.75 51.61
N ARG A 760 25.93 9.89 51.91
CA ARG A 760 26.48 11.12 52.47
C ARG A 760 26.28 12.25 51.47
N ASP A 761 25.59 13.30 51.88
CA ASP A 761 25.42 14.55 51.12
C ASP A 761 24.95 14.36 49.66
N GLY A 762 24.05 13.40 49.41
CA GLY A 762 23.43 13.19 48.10
C GLY A 762 24.36 12.63 47.02
N GLN A 763 25.47 12.02 47.42
CA GLN A 763 26.43 11.39 46.53
C GLN A 763 26.07 9.93 46.25
N TRP A 764 25.82 9.62 44.98
CA TRP A 764 25.42 8.29 44.50
C TRP A 764 26.51 7.66 43.66
N ARG A 765 26.87 6.42 43.97
CA ARG A 765 27.81 5.63 43.16
C ARG A 765 27.04 4.82 42.12
N PHE A 766 27.44 4.94 40.86
CA PHE A 766 26.91 4.17 39.74
C PHE A 766 27.90 3.06 39.38
N VAL A 767 27.48 1.80 39.51
CA VAL A 767 28.27 0.60 39.18
C VAL A 767 27.63 -0.09 38.00
N TYR A 768 28.35 -0.20 36.89
CA TYR A 768 27.83 -0.79 35.65
C TYR A 768 28.01 -2.31 35.62
N ASP A 769 26.94 -3.04 35.33
CA ASP A 769 26.97 -4.49 35.08
C ASP A 769 26.97 -4.74 33.57
N THR A 770 28.07 -5.29 33.06
CA THR A 770 28.27 -5.56 31.63
C THR A 770 27.33 -6.62 31.08
N ASN A 771 26.86 -7.56 31.90
CA ASN A 771 25.96 -8.63 31.47
C ASN A 771 24.52 -8.12 31.37
N LYS A 772 24.08 -7.30 32.32
CA LYS A 772 22.72 -6.72 32.33
C LYS A 772 22.61 -5.43 31.52
N LYS A 773 23.74 -4.80 31.16
CA LYS A 773 23.80 -3.48 30.52
C LYS A 773 23.02 -2.42 31.32
N ALA A 774 23.16 -2.46 32.64
CA ALA A 774 22.41 -1.63 33.58
C ALA A 774 23.28 -1.27 34.80
N TYR A 775 22.85 -0.26 35.56
CA TYR A 775 23.58 0.26 36.70
C TYR A 775 22.96 -0.19 38.03
N GLN A 776 23.80 -0.53 38.99
CA GLN A 776 23.43 -0.48 40.40
C GLN A 776 23.75 0.92 40.94
N ILE A 777 22.80 1.50 41.68
CA ILE A 777 22.91 2.87 42.21
C ILE A 777 22.94 2.75 43.73
N GLY A 778 24.06 3.08 44.37
CA GLY A 778 24.28 2.80 45.80
C GLY A 778 25.12 3.84 46.54
N THR A 779 25.38 3.58 47.83
CA THR A 779 26.15 4.46 48.72
C THR A 779 27.65 4.11 48.78
N GLN A 780 28.44 4.89 49.55
CA GLN A 780 29.90 4.77 49.66
C GLN A 780 30.36 3.37 50.12
N LEU A 781 31.47 2.90 49.54
CA LEU A 781 32.27 1.78 50.06
C LEU A 781 32.74 2.10 51.49
N ASN A 782 32.18 1.43 52.50
CA ASN A 782 33.03 1.02 53.60
C ASN A 782 33.62 -0.32 53.18
N GLU A 783 34.89 -0.33 52.81
CA GLU A 783 35.66 -1.57 52.66
C GLU A 783 35.74 -2.25 54.04
N ASP A 784 34.72 -3.00 54.41
CA ASP A 784 34.83 -4.01 55.45
C ASP A 784 35.47 -5.27 54.80
N PRO A 785 36.66 -5.71 55.25
CA PRO A 785 37.31 -6.93 54.75
C PRO A 785 36.44 -8.20 54.89
N ALA A 786 35.32 -8.15 55.61
CA ALA A 786 34.37 -9.25 55.78
C ALA A 786 33.21 -9.32 54.75
N GLY A 787 33.15 -8.42 53.76
CA GLY A 787 32.17 -8.53 52.66
C GLY A 787 30.70 -8.26 53.06
N GLY A 788 30.47 -7.32 53.98
CA GLY A 788 29.13 -6.99 54.49
C GLY A 788 28.39 -5.89 53.70
N LEU A 789 27.35 -6.30 52.95
CA LEU A 789 26.15 -5.57 52.52
C LEU A 789 26.25 -4.04 52.29
N PHE A 790 26.46 -3.65 51.02
CA PHE A 790 26.16 -2.31 50.53
C PHE A 790 24.69 -2.20 50.14
N ALA A 791 24.01 -1.14 50.54
CA ALA A 791 22.63 -0.92 50.14
C ALA A 791 22.60 -0.26 48.75
N VAL A 792 21.70 -0.74 47.90
CA VAL A 792 21.43 -0.18 46.57
C VAL A 792 19.97 0.24 46.47
N LEU A 793 19.72 1.24 45.62
CA LEU A 793 18.38 1.69 45.28
C LEU A 793 17.60 0.51 44.72
N THR A 794 16.52 0.15 45.41
CA THR A 794 15.76 -1.06 45.13
C THR A 794 14.29 -0.69 44.97
N SER A 795 13.66 -1.25 43.94
CA SER A 795 12.21 -1.29 43.86
C SER A 795 11.70 -2.61 44.46
N THR A 796 10.79 -2.55 45.41
CA THR A 796 10.16 -3.75 45.97
C THR A 796 8.96 -4.20 45.13
N GLU A 797 8.24 -3.26 44.51
CA GLU A 797 7.10 -3.52 43.63
C GLU A 797 6.71 -2.26 42.83
N PRO A 798 5.99 -2.39 41.70
CA PRO A 798 5.47 -1.26 40.93
C PRO A 798 4.52 -0.36 41.75
N ASN A 799 4.53 0.95 41.49
CA ASN A 799 3.68 1.96 42.17
C ASN A 799 3.91 2.09 43.69
N ASN A 800 5.05 1.61 44.19
CA ASN A 800 5.42 1.71 45.60
C ASN A 800 6.67 2.58 45.79
N ASN A 801 6.96 2.89 47.05
CA ASN A 801 8.09 3.67 47.47
C ASN A 801 9.40 2.93 47.19
N LEU A 802 10.40 3.66 46.71
CA LEU A 802 11.76 3.15 46.57
C LEU A 802 12.43 3.04 47.94
N THR A 803 13.28 2.02 48.08
CA THR A 803 13.97 1.71 49.32
C THR A 803 15.47 1.52 49.09
N MET A 804 16.24 1.63 50.16
CA MET A 804 17.62 1.15 50.20
C MET A 804 17.61 -0.27 50.76
N TYR A 805 18.10 -1.23 49.98
CA TYR A 805 18.12 -2.64 50.36
C TYR A 805 19.51 -3.24 50.11
N PRO A 806 19.96 -4.24 50.91
CA PRO A 806 21.24 -4.88 50.66
C PRO A 806 21.35 -5.39 49.23
N ASN A 807 22.50 -5.21 48.61
CA ASN A 807 22.72 -5.70 47.26
C ASN A 807 22.74 -7.24 47.26
N LEU A 808 21.64 -7.82 46.78
CA LEU A 808 21.46 -9.25 46.58
C LEU A 808 21.56 -9.61 45.08
N SER A 809 21.98 -8.64 44.24
CA SER A 809 22.04 -8.77 42.79
C SER A 809 20.72 -9.16 42.13
N LEU A 810 19.60 -8.74 42.71
CA LEU A 810 18.26 -8.97 42.17
C LEU A 810 17.97 -8.02 41.01
N ASP A 811 17.17 -8.44 40.03
CA ASP A 811 16.80 -7.65 38.86
C ASP A 811 16.21 -6.28 39.23
N GLN A 812 15.47 -6.18 40.33
CA GLN A 812 14.88 -4.93 40.83
C GLN A 812 15.90 -3.91 41.38
N GLN A 813 17.18 -4.31 41.50
CA GLN A 813 18.29 -3.50 41.99
C GLN A 813 19.14 -2.90 40.87
N TYR A 814 18.74 -3.13 39.61
CA TYR A 814 19.42 -2.60 38.43
C TYR A 814 18.53 -1.57 37.72
N TRP A 815 19.18 -0.57 37.13
CA TRP A 815 18.53 0.59 36.54
C TRP A 815 19.15 0.94 35.20
N PHE A 816 18.32 1.14 34.18
CA PHE A 816 18.72 1.76 32.93
C PHE A 816 18.72 3.27 33.11
N VAL A 817 19.83 3.91 32.75
CA VAL A 817 19.89 5.37 32.63
C VAL A 817 19.60 5.71 31.17
N LYS A 818 18.45 6.33 30.90
CA LYS A 818 17.98 6.63 29.55
C LYS A 818 17.97 8.12 29.31
N ASP A 819 18.39 8.57 28.14
CA ASP A 819 18.28 9.98 27.75
C ASP A 819 16.79 10.41 27.72
N ALA A 820 16.51 11.57 28.32
CA ALA A 820 15.18 12.16 28.41
C ALA A 820 15.08 13.53 27.69
N GLY A 821 16.10 13.87 26.89
CA GLY A 821 16.24 15.14 26.18
C GLY A 821 16.72 16.28 27.09
N ASP A 822 17.20 17.38 26.49
CA ASP A 822 17.61 18.61 27.19
C ASP A 822 18.67 18.43 28.30
N GLY A 823 19.48 17.36 28.21
CA GLY A 823 20.50 17.02 29.20
C GLY A 823 19.97 16.31 30.46
N TYR A 824 18.71 15.84 30.44
CA TYR A 824 18.13 15.01 31.50
C TYR A 824 18.16 13.54 31.15
N VAL A 825 18.01 12.71 32.18
CA VAL A 825 17.86 11.26 32.07
C VAL A 825 16.64 10.78 32.84
N THR A 826 16.14 9.60 32.49
CA THR A 826 15.25 8.80 33.34
C THR A 826 15.99 7.60 33.90
N LEU A 827 15.56 7.16 35.08
CA LEU A 827 16.06 5.96 35.75
C LEU A 827 14.99 4.88 35.68
N GLU A 828 15.06 4.01 34.69
CA GLU A 828 14.10 2.92 34.47
C GLU A 828 14.54 1.65 35.19
N ASN A 829 13.63 0.98 35.90
CA ASN A 829 13.96 -0.23 36.63
C ASN A 829 14.13 -1.42 35.68
N TYR A 830 15.22 -2.18 35.85
CA TYR A 830 15.50 -3.37 35.06
C TYR A 830 14.48 -4.49 35.31
N GLY A 831 14.11 -4.73 36.57
CA GLY A 831 13.12 -5.73 36.97
C GLY A 831 11.66 -5.37 36.65
N TYR A 832 11.39 -4.08 36.40
CA TYR A 832 10.07 -3.56 36.04
C TYR A 832 10.17 -2.62 34.81
N PRO A 833 10.31 -3.17 33.59
CA PRO A 833 10.41 -2.36 32.37
C PRO A 833 9.21 -1.40 32.20
N GLY A 834 9.48 -0.19 31.71
CA GLY A 834 8.51 0.90 31.57
C GLY A 834 8.18 1.65 32.87
N TYR A 835 8.71 1.22 34.02
CA TYR A 835 8.59 1.95 35.28
C TYR A 835 9.87 2.71 35.61
N VAL A 836 9.73 3.98 35.95
CA VAL A 836 10.82 4.89 36.24
C VAL A 836 10.73 5.44 37.65
N VAL A 837 11.86 5.92 38.17
CA VAL A 837 11.87 6.74 39.38
C VAL A 837 11.00 7.99 39.17
N ASN A 838 10.11 8.23 40.11
CA ASN A 838 9.18 9.34 40.10
C ASN A 838 9.25 10.12 41.41
N VAL A 839 9.24 11.44 41.28
CA VAL A 839 9.14 12.40 42.39
C VAL A 839 7.74 13.03 42.37
N PRO A 840 6.78 12.54 43.17
CA PRO A 840 5.40 13.02 43.10
C PRO A 840 5.26 14.53 43.37
N ARG A 841 6.06 15.06 44.31
CA ARG A 841 6.13 16.49 44.70
C ARG A 841 7.50 16.78 45.32
N VAL A 842 8.01 18.00 45.17
CA VAL A 842 9.27 18.45 45.81
C VAL A 842 8.96 19.19 47.11
N TYR A 843 9.25 18.57 48.24
CA TYR A 843 9.25 19.19 49.58
C TYR A 843 10.19 18.39 50.50
N GLN A 844 10.55 18.95 51.66
CA GLN A 844 11.42 18.29 52.62
C GLN A 844 10.80 16.96 53.12
N GLY A 845 11.45 15.84 52.84
CA GLY A 845 11.02 14.49 53.19
C GLY A 845 10.10 13.81 52.17
N ALA A 846 9.99 14.32 50.93
CA ALA A 846 9.22 13.65 49.88
C ALA A 846 9.83 12.29 49.51
N ILE A 847 8.96 11.27 49.37
CA ILE A 847 9.37 9.88 49.13
C ILE A 847 9.41 9.60 47.63
N LEU A 848 10.50 9.02 47.15
CA LEU A 848 10.61 8.54 45.78
C LEU A 848 9.72 7.32 45.56
N THR A 849 9.02 7.30 44.44
CA THR A 849 8.15 6.18 44.04
C THR A 849 8.61 5.60 42.72
N LEU A 850 8.29 4.33 42.47
CA LEU A 850 8.39 3.74 41.14
C LEU A 850 7.03 3.91 40.45
N SER A 851 6.95 4.56 39.29
CA SER A 851 5.69 4.70 38.54
C SER A 851 5.87 4.52 37.02
N PRO A 852 4.80 4.23 36.26
CA PRO A 852 4.88 4.12 34.81
C PRO A 852 5.42 5.41 34.21
N PHE A 853 6.34 5.30 33.25
CA PHE A 853 6.85 6.46 32.55
C PHE A 853 5.76 7.11 31.70
N ILE A 854 5.42 8.36 32.02
CA ILE A 854 4.44 9.19 31.29
C ILE A 854 5.06 10.48 30.73
N GLY A 855 6.39 10.55 30.57
CA GLY A 855 7.08 11.74 30.04
C GLY A 855 7.07 12.99 30.93
N SER A 856 6.48 12.92 32.13
CA SER A 856 6.41 14.04 33.08
C SER A 856 7.78 14.52 33.55
N MET A 857 7.91 15.81 33.88
CA MET A 857 9.09 16.39 34.53
C MET A 857 9.43 15.67 35.85
N ASN A 858 8.45 15.05 36.52
CA ASN A 858 8.65 14.28 37.75
C ASN A 858 9.50 13.00 37.55
N HIS A 859 9.71 12.59 36.30
CA HIS A 859 10.47 11.39 35.92
C HIS A 859 11.88 11.71 35.40
N LYS A 860 12.21 12.99 35.25
CA LYS A 860 13.45 13.45 34.65
C LYS A 860 14.42 13.88 35.73
N PHE A 861 15.69 13.52 35.56
CA PHE A 861 16.76 13.81 36.50
C PHE A 861 17.99 14.31 35.77
N LYS A 862 18.76 15.17 36.42
CA LYS A 862 20.08 15.59 35.96
C LYS A 862 21.13 14.89 36.79
N LEU A 863 22.10 14.27 36.11
CA LEU A 863 23.25 13.64 36.74
C LEU A 863 24.45 14.58 36.65
N THR A 864 24.97 15.02 37.79
CA THR A 864 26.17 15.87 37.84
C THR A 864 27.35 15.07 38.36
N LYS A 865 28.38 14.90 37.52
CA LYS A 865 29.60 14.17 37.88
C LYS A 865 30.38 14.92 38.96
N LEU A 866 30.78 14.23 40.02
CA LEU A 866 31.65 14.77 41.06
C LEU A 866 33.12 14.53 40.67
N SER A 867 33.97 15.56 40.74
CA SER A 867 35.40 15.45 40.43
C SER A 867 36.12 14.68 41.55
N THR A 868 36.87 13.63 41.20
CA THR A 868 37.83 12.98 42.10
C THR A 868 39.05 13.88 42.31
N ASN A 869 38.89 14.95 43.09
CA ASN A 869 39.98 15.75 43.62
C ASN A 869 39.61 16.10 45.07
N ASP A 870 39.85 15.16 45.96
CA ASP A 870 40.22 15.42 47.34
C ASP A 870 41.03 14.20 47.78
N GLU A 871 42.35 14.30 47.60
CA GLU A 871 43.26 13.64 48.53
C GLU A 871 42.84 14.12 49.92
N VAL A 872 42.09 13.27 50.63
CA VAL A 872 42.00 13.37 52.08
C VAL A 872 43.42 13.16 52.59
N ILE A 873 44.10 14.28 52.83
CA ILE A 873 45.26 14.35 53.69
C ILE A 873 44.82 13.74 55.01
N LEU A 874 45.28 12.52 55.27
CA LEU A 874 45.31 11.95 56.60
C LEU A 874 46.25 12.81 57.44
N GLY A 875 45.66 13.67 58.27
CA GLY A 875 46.27 14.36 59.40
C GLY A 875 45.44 14.13 60.64
#